data_AF-E9G706-F1
#
_entry.id   AF-E9G706-F1
#
_cell.length_a   1.000
_cell.length_b   1.000
_cell.length_c   1.000
_cell.angle_alpha   90.00
_cell.angle_beta   90.00
_cell.angle_gamma   90.00
#
_symmetry.space_group_name_H-M   'P 1'
#
loop_
_entity.id
_entity.type
_entity.pdbx_description
1 polymer ?
#
loop_
_entity_poly.entity_id
_entity_poly.type
_entity_poly.pdbx_seq_one_letter_code
_entity_poly.pdbx_strand_id
1 'polypeptide(L)'
;GNKPTRLMGILKLEDAHLAGTSESIDCTLFLTEGDSVKAVVVSGLEKIGYDKNGVFPLGRKLLNVRVATSEQIAKNLEVNNLMKILGLEYGKKYDTVEDLKSLRYGRLVIMTDPDPDGAQFKGLIINFLHYNWPSLLRLPFLQQFVIPIVKATKGIGELAESLTFYSLDEFEQWKTQTENWRHYHIKHYKGLETLRKEEVKECFSNLQRHQIDFRHGGDDDDRAISMAFNNKHLEEWRYRLNVWKNACKDLRQLGFSGDLYAKDIKEVSYHDFVKKDLIRFRNMEYVRSVPSIMDGFNERQRKTLYTCIKRDYKEEINVAQLAVSVAENCAYYQPDLLIGTITGLAQDFVGSNNINLLIPNGQFASRHLESKDVGSPDYIFTMMSKITRKIFHPRDDPLLKYRTDGNQSIEPEYFAPIIPMVLVNGANGIGTGFKTKIPKQNPREIIENLKRMLNGEKPNPMDPWFKGYRGTVERIDQLNFVISGELAVLSPTTIEITELPVDVPTENYKKSVLEKLLCGSEECPPIITDYQEHHTDNNVRFVVTMTEKMMQQVESEGFHRAFKLQSVYSLRSMLLYDSNGSLKTYNSVDDIMNEFYEVRLELYRKRRDYFSGKVEALRARLVNQNNFLTEISSKVLIVDSEKFDVLLEELRRRNYAPDPLIAWEKK
;
A
#
# COMPACT_ATOMS: atom_id res chain seq x y z
N GLY A 1 42.67 2.82 -14.74
CA GLY A 1 41.84 2.68 -15.94
C GLY A 1 41.71 4.02 -16.62
N ASN A 2 41.72 4.08 -17.95
CA ASN A 2 41.43 5.30 -18.69
C ASN A 2 39.99 5.72 -18.38
N LYS A 3 39.83 6.82 -17.65
CA LYS A 3 38.52 7.41 -17.37
C LYS A 3 38.03 8.10 -18.64
N PRO A 4 36.99 7.60 -19.31
CA PRO A 4 36.53 8.23 -20.55
C PRO A 4 35.96 9.61 -20.22
N THR A 5 36.41 10.61 -20.98
CA THR A 5 35.91 11.99 -20.87
C THR A 5 34.45 12.08 -21.29
N ARG A 6 34.03 11.31 -22.31
CA ARG A 6 32.64 11.26 -22.79
C ARG A 6 32.11 9.84 -22.82
N LEU A 7 30.86 9.66 -22.40
CA LEU A 7 30.14 8.37 -22.48
C LEU A 7 29.22 8.33 -23.71
N MET A 8 29.17 7.17 -24.36
CA MET A 8 28.29 6.90 -25.50
C MET A 8 27.31 5.79 -25.14
N GLY A 9 26.09 5.84 -25.69
CA GLY A 9 25.07 4.80 -25.51
C GLY A 9 24.19 4.93 -24.26
N ILE A 10 24.32 6.01 -23.48
CA ILE A 10 23.46 6.31 -22.33
C ILE A 10 22.63 7.57 -22.64
N LEU A 11 21.52 7.40 -23.37
CA LEU A 11 20.74 8.52 -23.92
C LEU A 11 20.14 9.47 -22.86
N LYS A 12 19.81 8.95 -21.68
CA LYS A 12 19.16 9.75 -20.62
C LYS A 12 20.13 10.59 -19.80
N LEU A 13 21.44 10.38 -19.93
CA LEU A 13 22.47 11.11 -19.20
C LEU A 13 22.64 12.50 -19.81
N GLU A 14 22.50 13.52 -18.97
CA GLU A 14 23.04 14.85 -19.24
C GLU A 14 24.33 14.99 -18.44
N ASP A 15 25.43 14.74 -19.13
CA ASP A 15 26.76 14.62 -18.53
C ASP A 15 27.35 16.01 -18.30
N ALA A 16 28.00 16.22 -17.15
CA ALA A 16 28.70 17.47 -16.89
C ALA A 16 29.87 17.62 -17.88
N HIS A 17 30.10 18.83 -18.40
CA HIS A 17 31.13 19.03 -19.44
C HIS A 17 32.54 18.64 -18.97
N LEU A 18 32.83 18.80 -17.67
CA LEU A 18 34.12 18.49 -17.06
C LEU A 18 34.17 17.10 -16.41
N ALA A 19 33.08 16.32 -16.45
CA ALA A 19 33.08 14.94 -15.98
C ALA A 19 34.10 14.12 -16.78
N GLY A 20 34.82 13.21 -16.10
CA GLY A 20 35.85 12.44 -16.78
C GLY A 20 37.22 13.13 -16.90
N THR A 21 37.32 14.44 -16.66
CA THR A 21 38.57 15.22 -16.78
C THR A 21 39.36 15.30 -15.45
N SER A 22 40.42 16.11 -15.41
CA SER A 22 41.15 16.44 -14.17
C SER A 22 40.27 17.14 -13.12
N GLU A 23 39.21 17.85 -13.54
CA GLU A 23 38.28 18.56 -12.66
C GLU A 23 37.09 17.71 -12.19
N SER A 24 37.06 16.43 -12.55
CA SER A 24 36.03 15.46 -12.14
C SER A 24 35.72 15.43 -10.64
N ILE A 25 36.69 15.68 -9.77
CA ILE A 25 36.50 15.69 -8.32
C ILE A 25 35.57 16.82 -7.86
N ASP A 26 35.49 17.90 -8.63
CA ASP A 26 34.56 19.00 -8.38
C ASP A 26 33.18 18.77 -9.02
N CYS A 27 33.06 17.74 -9.86
CA CYS A 27 31.83 17.45 -10.57
C CYS A 27 30.82 16.72 -9.67
N THR A 28 29.56 17.11 -9.77
CA THR A 28 28.43 16.54 -9.04
C THR A 28 27.45 15.89 -10.01
N LEU A 29 27.07 14.64 -9.74
CA LEU A 29 26.00 13.96 -10.44
C LEU A 29 24.72 14.03 -9.61
N PHE A 30 23.65 14.60 -10.17
CA PHE A 30 22.31 14.55 -9.62
C PHE A 30 21.61 13.28 -10.10
N LEU A 31 21.25 12.40 -9.17
CA LEU A 31 20.56 11.14 -9.44
C LEU A 31 19.09 11.28 -9.08
N THR A 32 18.20 11.17 -10.06
CA THR A 32 16.79 11.53 -9.89
C THR A 32 15.87 10.32 -9.93
N GLU A 33 14.79 10.37 -9.14
CA GLU A 33 13.70 9.41 -9.20
C GLU A 33 12.80 9.68 -10.43
N GLY A 34 13.08 9.00 -11.53
CA GLY A 34 12.33 9.14 -12.77
C GLY A 34 12.71 10.36 -13.61
N ASP A 35 12.12 10.41 -14.82
CA ASP A 35 12.38 11.44 -15.82
C ASP A 35 11.72 12.79 -15.47
N SER A 36 10.66 12.78 -14.67
CA SER A 36 9.97 14.00 -14.28
C SER A 36 10.79 14.84 -13.29
N VAL A 37 11.40 14.19 -12.30
CA VAL A 37 12.34 14.84 -11.39
C VAL A 37 13.59 15.32 -12.13
N LYS A 38 14.05 14.58 -13.15
CA LYS A 38 15.14 15.06 -14.03
C LYS A 38 14.81 16.41 -14.64
N ALA A 39 13.61 16.61 -15.20
CA ALA A 39 13.24 17.89 -15.80
C ALA A 39 13.28 19.06 -14.80
N VAL A 40 12.97 18.81 -13.53
CA VAL A 40 13.13 19.79 -12.44
C VAL A 40 14.61 20.13 -12.24
N VAL A 41 15.48 19.11 -12.17
CA VAL A 41 16.93 19.30 -12.02
C VAL A 41 17.53 20.08 -13.18
N VAL A 42 17.15 19.79 -14.43
CA VAL A 42 17.63 20.52 -15.61
C VAL A 42 17.34 22.02 -15.48
N SER A 43 16.15 22.39 -15.00
CA SER A 43 15.79 23.80 -14.73
C SER A 43 16.66 24.43 -13.64
N GLY A 44 17.12 23.63 -12.67
CA GLY A 44 18.09 24.03 -11.64
C GLY A 44 19.53 24.15 -12.18
N LEU A 45 19.94 23.27 -13.09
CA LEU A 45 21.25 23.30 -13.75
C LEU A 45 21.44 24.59 -14.57
N GLU A 46 20.39 25.13 -15.18
CA GLU A 46 20.43 26.45 -15.81
C GLU A 46 20.96 27.55 -14.87
N LYS A 47 20.76 27.40 -13.55
CA LYS A 47 21.20 28.38 -12.55
C LYS A 47 22.63 28.15 -12.07
N ILE A 48 23.06 26.89 -11.90
CA ILE A 48 24.36 26.53 -11.33
C ILE A 48 25.42 26.13 -12.37
N GLY A 49 25.04 26.05 -13.65
CA GLY A 49 25.92 25.73 -14.77
C GLY A 49 26.07 24.23 -15.05
N TYR A 50 26.36 23.89 -16.30
CA TYR A 50 26.49 22.52 -16.80
C TYR A 50 27.92 21.96 -16.75
N ASP A 51 28.91 22.80 -16.46
CA ASP A 51 30.32 22.38 -16.52
C ASP A 51 30.66 21.34 -15.45
N LYS A 52 30.18 21.57 -14.22
CA LYS A 52 30.45 20.71 -13.05
C LYS A 52 29.23 19.90 -12.60
N ASN A 53 28.08 20.02 -13.26
CA ASN A 53 26.84 19.41 -12.79
C ASN A 53 26.20 18.58 -13.89
N GLY A 54 26.02 17.28 -13.63
CA GLY A 54 25.32 16.35 -14.52
C GLY A 54 24.05 15.80 -13.87
N VAL A 55 23.15 15.26 -14.66
CA VAL A 55 21.91 14.63 -14.16
C VAL A 55 21.63 13.30 -14.86
N PHE A 56 21.21 12.30 -14.08
CA PHE A 56 20.78 11.00 -14.59
C PHE A 56 19.52 10.49 -13.88
N PRO A 57 18.47 10.09 -14.61
CA PRO A 57 17.28 9.51 -14.02
C PRO A 57 17.41 7.98 -13.89
N LEU A 58 16.95 7.45 -12.77
CA LEU A 58 16.71 6.01 -12.57
C LEU A 58 15.21 5.72 -12.55
N GLY A 59 14.83 4.49 -12.83
CA GLY A 59 13.49 4.01 -12.48
C GLY A 59 13.22 4.10 -10.99
N ARG A 60 11.94 4.10 -10.60
CA ARG A 60 11.50 4.29 -9.21
C ARG A 60 12.04 3.26 -8.20
N LYS A 61 12.56 2.12 -8.66
CA LYS A 61 13.08 1.06 -7.79
C LYS A 61 14.35 0.44 -8.37
N LEU A 62 15.50 0.85 -7.83
CA LEU A 62 16.78 0.23 -8.15
C LEU A 62 16.82 -1.23 -7.66
N LEU A 63 17.54 -2.10 -8.38
CA LEU A 63 17.73 -3.49 -7.99
C LEU A 63 18.42 -3.59 -6.63
N ASN A 64 17.87 -4.38 -5.70
CA ASN A 64 18.56 -4.70 -4.46
C ASN A 64 19.69 -5.71 -4.74
N VAL A 65 20.89 -5.19 -5.00
CA VAL A 65 22.10 -5.98 -5.33
C VAL A 65 22.54 -6.95 -4.23
N ARG A 66 22.08 -6.76 -2.98
CA ARG A 66 22.44 -7.61 -1.84
C ARG A 66 21.75 -8.98 -1.85
N VAL A 67 20.63 -9.07 -2.57
CA VAL A 67 19.78 -10.28 -2.66
C VAL A 67 19.64 -10.79 -4.10
N ALA A 68 20.03 -9.97 -5.08
CA ALA A 68 20.00 -10.34 -6.49
C ALA A 68 21.11 -11.33 -6.83
N THR A 69 20.81 -12.25 -7.74
CA THR A 69 21.81 -13.15 -8.33
C THR A 69 22.77 -12.39 -9.24
N SER A 70 23.98 -12.92 -9.44
CA SER A 70 24.97 -12.32 -10.35
C SER A 70 24.42 -12.12 -11.77
N GLU A 71 23.57 -13.04 -12.24
CA GLU A 71 22.91 -12.92 -13.54
C GLU A 71 21.92 -11.74 -13.59
N GLN A 72 21.10 -11.56 -12.55
CA GLN A 72 20.18 -10.42 -12.45
C GLN A 72 20.93 -9.10 -12.42
N ILE A 73 22.05 -9.02 -11.71
CA ILE A 73 22.88 -7.82 -11.64
C ILE A 73 23.51 -7.54 -13.01
N ALA A 74 24.10 -8.55 -13.66
CA ALA A 74 24.74 -8.40 -14.96
C ALA A 74 23.77 -7.95 -16.07
N LYS A 75 22.53 -8.45 -16.04
CA LYS A 75 21.47 -8.07 -17.00
C LYS A 75 20.80 -6.73 -16.67
N ASN A 76 21.04 -6.16 -15.48
CA ASN A 76 20.40 -4.92 -15.08
C ASN A 76 21.07 -3.70 -15.73
N LEU A 77 20.37 -3.10 -16.71
CA LEU A 77 20.87 -1.95 -17.46
C LEU A 77 21.11 -0.72 -16.59
N GLU A 78 20.27 -0.47 -15.57
CA GLU A 78 20.38 0.71 -14.71
C GLU A 78 21.64 0.67 -13.85
N VAL A 79 21.90 -0.47 -13.20
CA VAL A 79 23.12 -0.69 -12.41
C VAL A 79 24.36 -0.52 -13.28
N ASN A 80 24.37 -1.15 -14.46
CA ASN A 80 25.48 -1.05 -15.41
C ASN A 80 25.71 0.38 -15.91
N ASN A 81 24.64 1.13 -16.19
CA ASN A 81 24.74 2.53 -16.60
C ASN A 81 25.28 3.38 -15.45
N LEU A 82 24.77 3.24 -14.23
CA LEU A 82 25.24 4.00 -13.08
C LEU A 82 26.73 3.77 -12.81
N MET A 83 27.19 2.52 -12.89
CA MET A 83 28.62 2.20 -12.79
C MET A 83 29.46 2.91 -13.86
N LYS A 84 29.03 2.85 -15.13
CA LYS A 84 29.72 3.52 -16.24
C LYS A 84 29.75 5.04 -16.07
N ILE A 85 28.63 5.64 -15.63
CA ILE A 85 28.50 7.08 -15.41
C ILE A 85 29.47 7.56 -14.34
N LEU A 86 29.54 6.86 -13.21
CA LEU A 86 30.41 7.21 -12.09
C LEU A 86 31.87 6.77 -12.30
N GLY A 87 32.15 5.84 -13.22
CA GLY A 87 33.48 5.25 -13.39
C GLY A 87 33.83 4.27 -12.27
N LEU A 88 32.83 3.56 -11.74
CA LEU A 88 33.00 2.57 -10.69
C LEU A 88 33.47 1.23 -11.26
N GLU A 89 34.45 0.61 -10.60
CA GLU A 89 35.02 -0.68 -10.99
C GLU A 89 34.81 -1.70 -9.85
N TYR A 90 34.28 -2.90 -10.18
CA TYR A 90 34.16 -3.98 -9.19
C TYR A 90 35.54 -4.42 -8.68
N GLY A 91 35.64 -4.71 -7.38
CA GLY A 91 36.89 -5.16 -6.74
C GLY A 91 37.89 -4.05 -6.43
N LYS A 92 37.71 -2.83 -6.99
CA LYS A 92 38.50 -1.65 -6.63
C LYS A 92 38.03 -1.09 -5.29
N LYS A 93 38.97 -0.71 -4.42
CA LYS A 93 38.68 0.00 -3.18
C LYS A 93 38.89 1.50 -3.38
N TYR A 94 38.02 2.30 -2.78
CA TYR A 94 38.06 3.76 -2.84
C TYR A 94 38.11 4.27 -1.40
N ASP A 95 39.30 4.30 -0.82
CA ASP A 95 39.48 4.54 0.62
C ASP A 95 39.87 6.00 0.91
N THR A 96 40.41 6.70 -0.09
CA THR A 96 40.96 8.06 0.05
C THR A 96 40.34 9.06 -0.94
N VAL A 97 40.53 10.35 -0.69
CA VAL A 97 40.13 11.43 -1.62
C VAL A 97 40.91 11.33 -2.95
N GLU A 98 42.13 10.80 -2.94
CA GLU A 98 42.89 10.58 -4.17
C GLU A 98 42.22 9.52 -5.05
N ASP A 99 41.66 8.46 -4.44
CA ASP A 99 40.93 7.43 -5.17
C ASP A 99 39.68 7.98 -5.86
N LEU A 100 39.03 9.00 -5.27
CA LEU A 100 37.88 9.67 -5.88
C LEU A 100 38.23 10.37 -7.21
N LYS A 101 39.48 10.81 -7.42
CA LYS A 101 39.89 11.40 -8.71
C LYS A 101 39.80 10.39 -9.86
N SER A 102 39.82 9.10 -9.55
CA SER A 102 39.61 8.04 -10.54
C SER A 102 38.14 7.88 -10.98
N LEU A 103 37.19 8.45 -10.24
CA LEU A 103 35.75 8.48 -10.57
C LEU A 103 35.42 9.65 -11.50
N ARG A 104 34.38 9.53 -12.32
CA ARG A 104 33.98 10.60 -13.27
C ARG A 104 33.36 11.80 -12.57
N TYR A 105 32.81 11.59 -11.39
CA TYR A 105 32.19 12.57 -10.52
C TYR A 105 32.73 12.40 -9.10
N GLY A 106 33.03 13.51 -8.43
CA GLY A 106 33.48 13.52 -7.04
C GLY A 106 32.35 13.51 -6.03
N ARG A 107 31.12 13.88 -6.45
CA ARG A 107 29.92 13.87 -5.61
C ARG A 107 28.73 13.26 -6.34
N LEU A 108 27.87 12.60 -5.56
CA LEU A 108 26.58 12.06 -5.96
C LEU A 108 25.50 12.66 -5.07
N VAL A 109 24.58 13.43 -5.66
CA VAL A 109 23.44 14.03 -4.98
C VAL A 109 22.18 13.27 -5.37
N ILE A 110 21.53 12.62 -4.41
CA ILE A 110 20.25 11.94 -4.64
C ILE A 110 19.11 12.95 -4.52
N MET A 111 18.23 13.03 -5.51
CA MET A 111 17.07 13.92 -5.51
C MET A 111 15.77 13.12 -5.73
N THR A 112 14.92 13.10 -4.71
CA THR A 112 13.66 12.36 -4.67
C THR A 112 12.53 13.21 -4.14
N ASP A 113 11.30 12.76 -4.36
CA ASP A 113 10.15 13.34 -3.68
C ASP A 113 10.29 13.20 -2.16
N PRO A 114 9.75 14.17 -1.37
CA PRO A 114 9.80 14.15 0.09
C PRO A 114 8.72 13.22 0.65
N ASP A 115 8.65 12.00 0.14
CA ASP A 115 7.70 10.98 0.52
C ASP A 115 8.40 9.67 0.91
N PRO A 116 7.67 8.68 1.45
CA PRO A 116 8.28 7.42 1.84
C PRO A 116 8.86 6.63 0.65
N ASP A 117 8.27 6.71 -0.55
CA ASP A 117 8.78 6.01 -1.73
C ASP A 117 10.17 6.56 -2.13
N GLY A 118 10.39 7.87 -2.03
CA GLY A 118 11.70 8.51 -2.17
C GLY A 118 12.72 8.05 -1.13
N ALA A 119 12.30 7.77 0.11
CA ALA A 119 13.17 7.15 1.13
C ALA A 119 13.61 5.73 0.73
N GLN A 120 12.75 4.93 0.08
CA GLN A 120 13.17 3.64 -0.48
C GLN A 120 14.22 3.82 -1.57
N PHE A 121 13.99 4.76 -2.49
CA PHE A 121 14.91 5.02 -3.59
C PHE A 121 16.30 5.41 -3.07
N LYS A 122 16.37 6.37 -2.13
CA LYS A 122 17.61 6.75 -1.42
C LYS A 122 18.27 5.54 -0.79
N GLY A 123 17.51 4.75 -0.05
CA GLY A 123 18.01 3.57 0.65
C GLY A 123 18.59 2.50 -0.28
N LEU A 124 17.99 2.27 -1.46
CA LEU A 124 18.50 1.31 -2.43
C LEU A 124 19.83 1.76 -3.06
N ILE A 125 20.00 3.06 -3.30
CA ILE A 125 21.28 3.63 -3.77
C ILE A 125 22.35 3.51 -2.69
N ILE A 126 22.02 3.85 -1.43
CA ILE A 126 22.91 3.67 -0.28
C ILE A 126 23.33 2.21 -0.16
N ASN A 127 22.38 1.27 -0.27
CA ASN A 127 22.66 -0.17 -0.25
C ASN A 127 23.52 -0.63 -1.43
N PHE A 128 23.29 -0.10 -2.63
CA PHE A 128 24.10 -0.40 -3.80
C PHE A 128 25.57 -0.01 -3.60
N LEU A 129 25.82 1.20 -3.09
CA LEU A 129 27.15 1.67 -2.76
C LEU A 129 27.75 0.91 -1.57
N HIS A 130 26.98 0.68 -0.51
CA HIS A 130 27.41 -0.05 0.69
C HIS A 130 27.86 -1.46 0.37
N TYR A 131 27.10 -2.19 -0.44
CA TYR A 131 27.37 -3.58 -0.74
C TYR A 131 28.63 -3.76 -1.60
N ASN A 132 28.84 -2.88 -2.58
CA ASN A 132 29.94 -3.01 -3.53
C ASN A 132 31.21 -2.24 -3.11
N TRP A 133 31.04 -1.05 -2.53
CA TRP A 133 32.12 -0.14 -2.14
C TRP A 133 31.82 0.56 -0.79
N PRO A 134 31.83 -0.16 0.35
CA PRO A 134 31.51 0.42 1.65
C PRO A 134 32.38 1.64 2.02
N SER A 135 33.63 1.67 1.54
CA SER A 135 34.58 2.76 1.80
C SER A 135 34.12 4.11 1.22
N LEU A 136 33.37 4.11 0.11
CA LEU A 136 32.83 5.35 -0.48
C LEU A 136 31.85 6.06 0.44
N LEU A 137 31.09 5.32 1.25
CA LEU A 137 30.12 5.91 2.18
C LEU A 137 30.79 6.64 3.35
N ARG A 138 32.08 6.36 3.60
CA ARG A 138 32.89 7.03 4.62
C ARG A 138 33.49 8.36 4.13
N LEU A 139 33.46 8.58 2.82
CA LEU A 139 33.93 9.79 2.16
C LEU A 139 32.76 10.76 1.94
N PRO A 140 33.00 12.08 1.78
CA PRO A 140 31.97 13.07 1.46
C PRO A 140 31.52 12.98 -0.01
N PHE A 141 31.15 11.78 -0.42
CA PHE A 141 30.76 11.43 -1.79
C PHE A 141 29.24 11.48 -1.97
N LEU A 142 28.47 11.07 -0.96
CA LEU A 142 27.02 10.94 -1.06
C LEU A 142 26.28 12.04 -0.32
N GLN A 143 25.37 12.71 -1.02
CA GLN A 143 24.51 13.77 -0.51
C GLN A 143 23.06 13.50 -0.93
N GLN A 144 22.12 14.18 -0.30
CA GLN A 144 20.73 14.25 -0.75
C GLN A 144 20.28 15.70 -0.91
N PHE A 145 19.38 15.93 -1.86
CA PHE A 145 18.74 17.21 -2.07
C PHE A 145 17.38 17.23 -1.39
N VAL A 146 17.14 18.19 -0.50
CA VAL A 146 15.87 18.38 0.21
C VAL A 146 15.15 19.63 -0.25
N ILE A 147 13.82 19.58 -0.27
CA ILE A 147 12.94 20.69 -0.63
C ILE A 147 11.96 20.99 0.50
N PRO A 148 11.40 22.21 0.58
CA PRO A 148 10.34 22.49 1.54
C PRO A 148 9.10 21.64 1.23
N ILE A 149 8.44 21.15 2.27
CA ILE A 149 7.23 20.32 2.14
C ILE A 149 5.94 21.12 2.38
N VAL A 150 6.04 22.27 3.06
CA VAL A 150 4.92 23.21 3.26
C VAL A 150 5.41 24.64 3.08
N LYS A 151 4.58 25.48 2.45
CA LYS A 151 4.76 26.93 2.40
C LYS A 151 3.49 27.63 2.86
N ALA A 152 3.63 28.50 3.84
CA ALA A 152 2.56 29.37 4.33
C ALA A 152 2.80 30.78 3.78
N THR A 153 1.82 31.32 3.04
CA THR A 153 1.92 32.66 2.45
C THR A 153 0.80 33.57 2.98
N LYS A 154 1.14 34.79 3.36
CA LYS A 154 0.17 35.82 3.80
C LYS A 154 0.40 37.13 3.06
N GLY A 155 -0.67 37.71 2.52
CA GLY A 155 -0.61 38.89 1.65
C GLY A 155 -0.58 38.53 0.15
N ILE A 156 -0.42 39.55 -0.70
CA ILE A 156 -0.47 39.43 -2.16
C ILE A 156 0.73 40.17 -2.77
N GLY A 157 1.31 39.62 -3.83
CA GLY A 157 2.40 40.26 -4.58
C GLY A 157 3.74 40.26 -3.84
N GLU A 158 4.56 41.28 -4.08
CA GLU A 158 5.92 41.41 -3.52
C GLU A 158 5.95 41.69 -2.00
N LEU A 159 4.82 42.12 -1.42
CA LEU A 159 4.66 42.35 0.02
C LEU A 159 4.22 41.08 0.78
N ALA A 160 4.09 39.95 0.08
CA ALA A 160 3.65 38.71 0.71
C ALA A 160 4.75 38.12 1.59
N GLU A 161 4.42 37.88 2.86
CA GLU A 161 5.25 37.10 3.76
C GLU A 161 5.13 35.62 3.38
N SER A 162 6.26 34.94 3.15
CA SER A 162 6.26 33.51 2.88
C SER A 162 7.19 32.76 3.82
N LEU A 163 6.64 31.77 4.51
CA LEU A 163 7.34 30.88 5.41
C LEU A 163 7.41 29.50 4.77
N THR A 164 8.58 28.86 4.80
CA THR A 164 8.78 27.50 4.28
C THR A 164 9.19 26.56 5.40
N PHE A 165 8.60 25.37 5.39
CA PHE A 165 8.81 24.33 6.38
C PHE A 165 9.30 23.06 5.67
N TYR A 166 10.27 22.38 6.28
CA TYR A 166 10.93 21.20 5.69
C TYR A 166 10.54 19.92 6.43
N SER A 167 9.79 20.05 7.51
CA SER A 167 9.09 18.95 8.16
C SER A 167 7.65 19.32 8.51
N LEU A 168 6.82 18.31 8.72
CA LEU A 168 5.43 18.53 9.11
C LEU A 168 5.36 19.01 10.55
N ASP A 169 6.33 18.64 11.39
CA ASP A 169 6.33 19.02 12.78
C ASP A 169 6.75 20.48 12.97
N GLU A 170 7.72 20.99 12.20
CA GLU A 170 8.00 22.44 12.13
C GLU A 170 6.73 23.23 11.78
N PHE A 171 5.94 22.71 10.85
CA PHE A 171 4.69 23.33 10.40
C PHE A 171 3.57 23.26 11.47
N GLU A 172 3.39 22.11 12.12
CA GLU A 172 2.38 21.97 13.19
C GLU A 172 2.76 22.78 14.43
N GLN A 173 4.04 22.83 14.82
CA GLN A 173 4.51 23.70 15.90
C GLN A 173 4.21 25.17 15.58
N TRP A 174 4.50 25.61 14.35
CA TRP A 174 4.16 26.96 13.90
C TRP A 174 2.65 27.24 13.98
N LYS A 175 1.78 26.29 13.58
CA LYS A 175 0.33 26.46 13.73
C LYS A 175 -0.10 26.60 15.19
N THR A 176 0.48 25.83 16.10
CA THR A 176 0.13 25.89 17.53
C THR A 176 0.55 27.21 18.17
N GLN A 177 1.63 27.82 17.68
CA GLN A 177 2.17 29.09 18.20
C GLN A 177 1.58 30.33 17.53
N THR A 178 0.92 30.19 16.37
CA THR A 178 0.45 31.30 15.54
C THR A 178 -1.07 31.37 15.55
N GLU A 179 -1.70 32.20 16.39
CA GLU A 179 -3.17 32.27 16.51
C GLU A 179 -3.90 32.56 15.18
N ASN A 180 -3.30 33.37 14.31
CA ASN A 180 -3.87 33.77 13.03
C ASN A 180 -3.42 32.91 11.84
N TRP A 181 -2.92 31.68 12.08
CA TRP A 181 -2.45 30.77 11.03
C TRP A 181 -3.50 30.51 9.95
N ARG A 182 -4.80 30.57 10.30
CA ARG A 182 -5.94 30.39 9.38
C ARG A 182 -6.01 31.46 8.28
N HIS A 183 -5.34 32.60 8.44
CA HIS A 183 -5.25 33.66 7.44
C HIS A 183 -4.10 33.46 6.45
N TYR A 184 -3.24 32.44 6.64
CA TYR A 184 -2.20 32.08 5.70
C TYR A 184 -2.78 31.12 4.65
N HIS A 185 -2.41 31.33 3.39
CA HIS A 185 -2.60 30.34 2.34
C HIS A 185 -1.52 29.26 2.49
N ILE A 186 -1.94 28.05 2.86
CA ILE A 186 -1.06 26.90 3.04
C ILE A 186 -0.97 26.08 1.75
N LYS A 187 0.22 25.96 1.19
CA LYS A 187 0.52 25.06 0.07
C LYS A 187 1.39 23.91 0.56
N HIS A 188 0.97 22.67 0.27
CA HIS A 188 1.77 21.47 0.51
C HIS A 188 2.50 21.05 -0.78
N TYR A 189 3.79 20.77 -0.69
CA TYR A 189 4.60 20.22 -1.78
C TYR A 189 4.73 18.71 -1.55
N LYS A 190 3.97 17.92 -2.33
CA LYS A 190 3.94 16.46 -2.20
C LYS A 190 4.96 15.76 -3.10
N GLY A 191 5.38 16.43 -4.16
CA GLY A 191 6.47 15.99 -5.03
C GLY A 191 7.22 17.18 -5.60
N LEU A 192 8.41 16.93 -6.12
CA LEU A 192 9.32 17.91 -6.71
C LEU A 192 8.68 18.65 -7.89
N GLU A 193 7.78 17.98 -8.61
CA GLU A 193 7.00 18.56 -9.71
C GLU A 193 6.04 19.68 -9.26
N THR A 194 5.74 19.78 -7.96
CA THR A 194 4.85 20.81 -7.41
C THR A 194 5.55 22.18 -7.30
N LEU A 195 6.88 22.22 -7.41
CA LEU A 195 7.69 23.43 -7.38
C LEU A 195 7.60 24.17 -8.72
N ARG A 196 7.41 25.48 -8.66
CA ARG A 196 7.52 26.34 -9.85
C ARG A 196 8.99 26.50 -10.25
N LYS A 197 9.26 26.79 -11.52
CA LYS A 197 10.64 26.95 -12.03
C LYS A 197 11.44 27.99 -11.26
N GLU A 198 10.80 29.06 -10.81
CA GLU A 198 11.43 30.10 -10.00
C GLU A 198 11.83 29.59 -8.61
N GLU A 199 10.95 28.79 -7.98
CA GLU A 199 11.19 28.15 -6.67
C GLU A 199 12.32 27.11 -6.78
N VAL A 200 12.41 26.39 -7.90
CA VAL A 200 13.54 25.48 -8.19
C VAL A 200 14.85 26.26 -8.29
N LYS A 201 14.88 27.35 -9.09
CA LYS A 201 16.08 28.18 -9.23
C LYS A 201 16.50 28.82 -7.91
N GLU A 202 15.57 29.20 -7.05
CA GLU A 202 15.84 29.66 -5.68
C GLU A 202 16.52 28.57 -4.85
N CYS A 203 15.99 27.34 -4.86
CA CYS A 203 16.59 26.21 -4.15
C CYS A 203 18.02 25.92 -4.63
N PHE A 204 18.24 25.90 -5.95
CA PHE A 204 19.56 25.67 -6.55
C PHE A 204 20.53 26.85 -6.35
N SER A 205 20.04 28.05 -6.04
CA SER A 205 20.88 29.18 -5.68
C SER A 205 21.43 29.06 -4.25
N ASN A 206 20.78 28.29 -3.38
CA ASN A 206 21.17 28.07 -1.99
C ASN A 206 21.48 26.59 -1.71
N LEU A 207 22.46 26.03 -2.44
CA LEU A 207 22.84 24.63 -2.30
C LEU A 207 23.24 24.26 -0.85
N GLN A 208 23.81 25.19 -0.07
CA GLN A 208 24.20 24.93 1.33
C GLN A 208 23.01 24.58 2.23
N ARG A 209 21.80 25.05 1.91
CA ARG A 209 20.57 24.69 2.62
C ARG A 209 19.99 23.37 2.10
N HIS A 210 20.03 23.17 0.78
CA HIS A 210 19.28 22.10 0.12
C HIS A 210 20.07 20.81 -0.05
N GLN A 211 21.40 20.85 -0.04
CA GLN A 211 22.25 19.65 -0.05
C GLN A 211 22.62 19.27 1.38
N ILE A 212 22.18 18.10 1.81
CA ILE A 212 22.49 17.51 3.11
C ILE A 212 23.46 16.34 2.89
N ASP A 213 24.57 16.36 3.62
CA ASP A 213 25.60 15.32 3.57
C ASP A 213 25.14 14.06 4.29
N PHE A 214 25.45 12.88 3.72
CA PHE A 214 25.41 11.64 4.49
C PHE A 214 26.75 11.43 5.19
N ARG A 215 26.70 11.28 6.51
CA ARG A 215 27.89 11.04 7.33
C ARG A 215 27.93 9.59 7.81
N HIS A 216 29.08 8.95 7.67
CA HIS A 216 29.34 7.64 8.29
C HIS A 216 29.86 7.84 9.73
N GLY A 217 29.11 7.33 10.69
CA GLY A 217 29.37 7.39 12.13
C GLY A 217 30.01 6.13 12.71
N GLY A 218 30.40 5.15 11.89
CA GLY A 218 31.02 3.89 12.31
C GLY A 218 30.13 2.66 12.08
N ASP A 219 30.44 1.55 12.76
CA ASP A 219 29.84 0.24 12.48
C ASP A 219 28.31 0.17 12.65
N ASP A 220 27.71 1.09 13.43
CA ASP A 220 26.26 1.16 13.58
C ASP A 220 25.53 1.48 12.27
N ASP A 221 26.14 2.30 11.42
CA ASP A 221 25.62 2.62 10.10
C ASP A 221 25.67 1.40 9.18
N ASP A 222 26.79 0.69 9.18
CA ASP A 222 26.99 -0.53 8.39
C ASP A 222 25.99 -1.62 8.81
N ARG A 223 25.76 -1.77 10.12
CA ARG A 223 24.74 -2.67 10.67
C ARG A 223 23.34 -2.23 10.25
N ALA A 224 23.01 -0.94 10.34
CA ALA A 224 21.70 -0.43 9.99
C ALA A 224 21.35 -0.64 8.50
N ILE A 225 22.28 -0.35 7.58
CA ILE A 225 22.11 -0.57 6.14
C ILE A 225 21.98 -2.07 5.84
N SER A 226 22.88 -2.89 6.39
CA SER A 226 22.82 -4.35 6.20
C SER A 226 21.49 -4.92 6.69
N MET A 227 21.06 -4.52 7.88
CA MET A 227 19.76 -4.92 8.44
C MET A 227 18.61 -4.50 7.51
N ALA A 228 18.64 -3.28 6.97
CA ALA A 228 17.59 -2.71 6.09
C ALA A 228 17.31 -3.49 4.80
N PHE A 229 18.33 -4.10 4.19
CA PHE A 229 18.25 -4.66 2.84
C PHE A 229 18.59 -6.14 2.75
N ASN A 230 18.93 -6.79 3.87
CA ASN A 230 19.22 -8.21 3.94
C ASN A 230 18.00 -9.00 4.44
N ASN A 231 17.61 -10.02 3.67
CA ASN A 231 16.47 -10.89 3.99
C ASN A 231 16.66 -11.74 5.26
N LYS A 232 17.85 -11.75 5.88
CA LYS A 232 18.08 -12.45 7.16
C LYS A 232 17.55 -11.70 8.39
N HIS A 233 17.31 -10.39 8.31
CA HIS A 233 16.93 -9.55 9.46
C HIS A 233 15.44 -9.14 9.46
N LEU A 234 14.57 -9.92 8.82
CA LEU A 234 13.17 -9.54 8.62
C LEU A 234 12.37 -9.48 9.92
N GLU A 235 12.60 -10.41 10.84
CA GLU A 235 11.92 -10.42 12.14
C GLU A 235 12.36 -9.26 13.03
N GLU A 236 13.66 -8.97 13.06
CA GLU A 236 14.21 -7.81 13.77
C GLU A 236 13.59 -6.50 13.27
N TRP A 237 13.42 -6.37 11.94
CA TRP A 237 12.74 -5.22 11.36
C TRP A 237 11.28 -5.09 11.77
N ARG A 238 10.53 -6.20 11.78
CA ARG A 238 9.13 -6.20 12.21
C ARG A 238 9.00 -5.79 13.67
N TYR A 239 9.88 -6.30 14.53
CA TYR A 239 9.95 -5.88 15.92
C TYR A 239 10.21 -4.38 16.04
N ARG A 240 11.25 -3.86 15.37
CA ARG A 240 11.56 -2.41 15.36
C ARG A 240 10.41 -1.56 14.84
N LEU A 241 9.71 -2.03 13.80
CA LEU A 241 8.55 -1.33 13.26
C LEU A 241 7.40 -1.28 14.29
N ASN A 242 7.08 -2.38 14.96
CA ASN A 242 6.07 -2.38 16.03
C ASN A 242 6.47 -1.44 17.18
N VAL A 243 7.74 -1.46 17.61
CA VAL A 243 8.28 -0.54 18.62
C VAL A 243 8.15 0.91 18.15
N TRP A 244 8.54 1.21 16.91
CA TRP A 244 8.42 2.56 16.33
C TRP A 244 6.96 3.01 16.25
N LYS A 245 6.03 2.14 15.85
CA LYS A 245 4.60 2.48 15.80
C LYS A 245 4.04 2.79 17.18
N ASN A 246 4.40 1.99 18.20
CA ASN A 246 3.98 2.23 19.58
C ASN A 246 4.59 3.53 20.11
N ALA A 247 5.90 3.72 19.92
CA ALA A 247 6.58 4.96 20.29
C ALA A 247 5.98 6.18 19.56
N CYS A 248 5.59 6.08 18.30
CA CYS A 248 4.91 7.17 17.58
C CYS A 248 3.50 7.45 18.13
N LYS A 249 2.77 6.44 18.59
CA LYS A 249 1.47 6.65 19.28
C LYS A 249 1.69 7.45 20.57
N ASP A 250 2.77 7.18 21.30
CA ASP A 250 3.10 7.84 22.57
C ASP A 250 3.75 9.23 22.37
N LEU A 251 4.66 9.36 21.39
CA LEU A 251 5.35 10.61 21.05
C LEU A 251 4.40 11.66 20.45
N ARG A 252 3.39 11.23 19.67
CA ARG A 252 2.30 12.12 19.22
C ARG A 252 1.45 12.65 20.37
N GLN A 253 1.34 11.92 21.48
CA GLN A 253 0.68 12.40 22.70
C GLN A 253 1.58 13.35 23.50
N LEU A 254 2.90 13.26 23.34
CA LEU A 254 3.90 14.06 24.07
C LEU A 254 4.50 15.22 23.26
N GLY A 255 4.11 15.41 21.99
CA GLY A 255 4.51 16.57 21.16
C GLY A 255 5.97 16.59 20.69
N PHE A 256 6.71 15.47 20.80
CA PHE A 256 8.12 15.39 20.38
C PHE A 256 8.28 14.67 19.04
N SER A 257 9.14 15.21 18.16
CA SER A 257 9.59 14.53 16.96
C SER A 257 11.08 14.77 16.68
N GLY A 258 11.76 13.70 16.25
CA GLY A 258 13.17 13.73 15.86
C GLY A 258 13.31 13.91 14.36
N ASP A 259 13.02 15.10 13.85
CA ASP A 259 13.09 15.39 12.42
C ASP A 259 14.51 15.37 11.87
N LEU A 260 14.66 14.79 10.69
CA LEU A 260 15.95 14.60 10.03
C LEU A 260 16.40 15.80 9.18
N TYR A 261 15.46 16.64 8.75
CA TYR A 261 15.70 17.62 7.67
C TYR A 261 15.28 19.04 8.03
N ALA A 262 15.18 19.30 9.33
CA ALA A 262 14.90 20.62 9.89
C ALA A 262 15.90 21.68 9.39
N LYS A 263 15.51 22.96 9.49
CA LYS A 263 16.21 24.08 8.84
C LYS A 263 17.74 24.13 9.05
N ASP A 264 18.22 23.74 10.22
CA ASP A 264 19.63 23.87 10.61
C ASP A 264 20.46 22.60 10.40
N ILE A 265 19.86 21.53 9.88
CA ILE A 265 20.55 20.24 9.68
C ILE A 265 21.31 20.23 8.36
N LYS A 266 22.62 20.01 8.44
CA LYS A 266 23.53 19.91 7.28
C LYS A 266 24.05 18.51 7.00
N GLU A 267 24.04 17.64 8.01
CA GLU A 267 24.50 16.25 7.90
C GLU A 267 23.51 15.29 8.55
N VAL A 268 23.38 14.10 7.97
CA VAL A 268 22.53 13.02 8.47
C VAL A 268 23.32 11.71 8.48
N SER A 269 23.28 10.99 9.60
CA SER A 269 23.90 9.66 9.67
C SER A 269 23.09 8.62 8.90
N TYR A 270 23.74 7.58 8.37
CA TYR A 270 23.02 6.49 7.70
C TYR A 270 22.09 5.74 8.66
N HIS A 271 22.52 5.57 9.92
CA HIS A 271 21.70 4.98 10.98
C HIS A 271 20.43 5.79 11.23
N ASP A 272 20.52 7.13 11.36
CA ASP A 272 19.35 7.97 11.56
C ASP A 272 18.43 7.98 10.34
N PHE A 273 18.98 8.00 9.12
CA PHE A 273 18.22 7.82 7.89
C PHE A 273 17.41 6.52 7.91
N VAL A 274 18.04 5.39 8.24
CA VAL A 274 17.37 4.08 8.31
C VAL A 274 16.28 4.08 9.41
N LYS A 275 16.60 4.63 10.58
CA LYS A 275 15.74 4.60 11.78
C LYS A 275 14.56 5.56 11.70
N LYS A 276 14.69 6.70 11.01
CA LYS A 276 13.69 7.78 11.04
C LYS A 276 13.00 8.02 9.69
N ASP A 277 13.67 7.77 8.56
CA ASP A 277 13.10 7.96 7.22
C ASP A 277 12.68 6.63 6.58
N LEU A 278 13.64 5.69 6.39
CA LEU A 278 13.38 4.42 5.71
C LEU A 278 12.33 3.56 6.46
N ILE A 279 12.23 3.66 7.78
CA ILE A 279 11.18 2.99 8.55
C ILE A 279 9.76 3.45 8.16
N ARG A 280 9.60 4.72 7.75
CA ARG A 280 8.30 5.27 7.31
C ARG A 280 7.85 4.59 6.02
N PHE A 281 8.79 4.39 5.09
CA PHE A 281 8.57 3.61 3.88
C PHE A 281 8.15 2.17 4.20
N ARG A 282 8.87 1.51 5.11
CA ARG A 282 8.53 0.16 5.53
C ARG A 282 7.10 0.08 6.09
N ASN A 283 6.75 0.98 7.00
CA ASN A 283 5.40 1.07 7.53
C ASN A 283 4.36 1.21 6.41
N MET A 284 4.63 2.10 5.44
CA MET A 284 3.74 2.31 4.30
C MET A 284 3.59 1.06 3.41
N GLU A 285 4.67 0.32 3.11
CA GLU A 285 4.58 -0.98 2.40
C GLU A 285 3.64 -1.95 3.14
N TYR A 286 3.79 -2.07 4.46
CA TYR A 286 2.94 -2.93 5.28
C TYR A 286 1.49 -2.43 5.27
N VAL A 287 1.23 -1.13 5.46
CA VAL A 287 -0.13 -0.56 5.43
C VAL A 287 -0.83 -0.77 4.08
N ARG A 288 -0.09 -0.66 2.97
CA ARG A 288 -0.62 -0.84 1.60
C ARG A 288 -0.86 -2.31 1.21
N SER A 289 -0.25 -3.26 1.92
CA SER A 289 -0.19 -4.68 1.49
C SER A 289 -0.71 -5.69 2.50
N VAL A 290 -0.66 -5.39 3.80
CA VAL A 290 -1.12 -6.27 4.88
C VAL A 290 -2.50 -5.80 5.35
N PRO A 291 -3.52 -6.67 5.33
CA PRO A 291 -4.84 -6.30 5.78
C PRO A 291 -4.98 -6.33 7.31
N SER A 292 -6.06 -5.70 7.79
CA SER A 292 -6.50 -5.83 9.17
C SER A 292 -7.28 -7.13 9.38
N ILE A 293 -7.10 -7.75 10.55
CA ILE A 293 -7.90 -8.90 11.00
C ILE A 293 -9.39 -8.59 11.04
N MET A 294 -9.76 -7.33 11.32
CA MET A 294 -11.15 -6.95 11.55
C MET A 294 -11.97 -6.93 10.26
N ASP A 295 -11.50 -6.21 9.23
CA ASP A 295 -12.24 -6.05 7.97
C ASP A 295 -11.66 -6.83 6.80
N GLY A 296 -10.46 -7.40 6.93
CA GLY A 296 -9.76 -8.06 5.84
C GLY A 296 -9.23 -7.10 4.77
N PHE A 297 -9.21 -5.79 5.04
CA PHE A 297 -8.78 -4.80 4.06
C PHE A 297 -7.37 -4.25 4.32
N ASN A 298 -6.64 -4.05 3.23
CA ASN A 298 -5.55 -3.08 3.20
C ASN A 298 -6.12 -1.65 3.11
N GLU A 299 -5.26 -0.64 3.20
CA GLU A 299 -5.67 0.76 3.17
C GLU A 299 -6.49 1.15 1.93
N ARG A 300 -6.08 0.71 0.73
CA ARG A 300 -6.75 1.07 -0.53
C ARG A 300 -8.16 0.51 -0.58
N GLN A 301 -8.34 -0.76 -0.22
CA GLN A 301 -9.65 -1.41 -0.20
C GLN A 301 -10.59 -0.72 0.79
N ARG A 302 -10.06 -0.33 1.96
CA ARG A 302 -10.84 0.38 2.98
C ARG A 302 -11.29 1.76 2.51
N LYS A 303 -10.40 2.53 1.86
CA LYS A 303 -10.72 3.83 1.25
C LYS A 303 -11.80 3.71 0.17
N THR A 304 -11.69 2.70 -0.69
CA THR A 304 -12.70 2.40 -1.71
C THR A 304 -14.06 2.13 -1.09
N LEU A 305 -14.13 1.22 -0.10
CA LEU A 305 -15.39 0.87 0.53
C LEU A 305 -15.99 2.05 1.32
N TYR A 306 -15.16 2.81 2.05
CA TYR A 306 -15.60 4.00 2.78
C TYR A 306 -16.27 5.01 1.85
N THR A 307 -15.67 5.28 0.69
CA THR A 307 -16.25 6.21 -0.28
C THR A 307 -17.60 5.69 -0.80
N CYS A 308 -17.70 4.38 -1.09
CA CYS A 308 -18.95 3.77 -1.52
C CYS A 308 -20.06 3.87 -0.47
N ILE A 309 -19.73 3.67 0.81
CA ILE A 309 -20.67 3.81 1.92
C ILE A 309 -21.06 5.28 2.13
N LYS A 310 -20.08 6.19 2.11
CA LYS A 310 -20.28 7.63 2.35
C LYS A 310 -21.17 8.28 1.29
N ARG A 311 -21.00 7.90 0.03
CA ARG A 311 -21.78 8.41 -1.11
C ARG A 311 -23.08 7.63 -1.35
N ASP A 312 -23.30 6.53 -0.62
CA ASP A 312 -24.44 5.61 -0.78
C ASP A 312 -24.67 5.19 -2.25
N TYR A 313 -23.59 4.75 -2.94
CA TYR A 313 -23.66 4.33 -4.34
C TYR A 313 -24.51 3.07 -4.51
N LYS A 314 -25.83 3.28 -4.68
CA LYS A 314 -26.83 2.26 -5.02
C LYS A 314 -26.97 2.04 -6.52
N GLU A 315 -26.59 3.04 -7.30
CA GLU A 315 -26.58 3.02 -8.76
C GLU A 315 -25.17 2.73 -9.29
N GLU A 316 -25.10 2.41 -10.57
CA GLU A 316 -23.85 2.14 -11.26
C GLU A 316 -23.00 3.41 -11.38
N ILE A 317 -21.70 3.26 -11.10
CA ILE A 317 -20.69 4.29 -11.29
C ILE A 317 -19.55 3.73 -12.13
N ASN A 318 -19.03 4.56 -13.02
CA ASN A 318 -17.86 4.23 -13.80
C ASN A 318 -16.62 4.03 -12.89
N VAL A 319 -15.77 3.05 -13.19
CA VAL A 319 -14.62 2.72 -12.34
C VAL A 319 -13.59 3.85 -12.27
N ALA A 320 -13.28 4.54 -13.38
CA ALA A 320 -12.38 5.69 -13.36
C ALA A 320 -12.94 6.83 -12.50
N GLN A 321 -14.24 7.12 -12.65
CA GLN A 321 -14.92 8.13 -11.83
C GLN A 321 -14.93 7.77 -10.33
N LEU A 322 -15.15 6.50 -10.01
CA LEU A 322 -15.08 6.03 -8.62
C LEU A 322 -13.67 6.18 -8.05
N ALA A 323 -12.62 5.87 -8.82
CA ALA A 323 -11.24 6.05 -8.37
C ALA A 323 -10.93 7.52 -8.02
N VAL A 324 -11.39 8.47 -8.85
CA VAL A 324 -11.27 9.91 -8.57
C VAL A 324 -12.07 10.32 -7.34
N SER A 325 -13.31 9.83 -7.19
CA SER A 325 -14.14 10.09 -6.01
C SER A 325 -13.48 9.57 -4.72
N VAL A 326 -12.85 8.40 -4.77
CA VAL A 326 -12.10 7.84 -3.64
C VAL A 326 -10.89 8.71 -3.31
N ALA A 327 -10.15 9.16 -4.32
CA ALA A 327 -9.02 10.08 -4.16
C ALA A 327 -9.42 11.38 -3.45
N GLU A 328 -10.54 11.99 -3.87
CA GLU A 328 -11.09 13.20 -3.28
C GLU A 328 -11.56 12.96 -1.82
N ASN A 329 -12.34 11.89 -1.58
CA ASN A 329 -12.98 11.67 -0.27
C ASN A 329 -12.03 11.12 0.79
N CYS A 330 -10.92 10.49 0.39
CA CYS A 330 -9.97 9.82 1.28
C CYS A 330 -8.57 10.44 1.26
N ALA A 331 -8.40 11.60 0.61
CA ALA A 331 -7.11 12.27 0.41
C ALA A 331 -6.03 11.32 -0.15
N TYR A 332 -6.39 10.54 -1.17
CA TYR A 332 -5.49 9.55 -1.78
C TYR A 332 -4.87 10.12 -3.07
N TYR A 333 -3.55 10.03 -3.20
CA TYR A 333 -2.80 10.79 -4.21
C TYR A 333 -2.52 10.04 -5.51
N GLN A 334 -2.86 8.76 -5.61
CA GLN A 334 -2.52 7.91 -6.76
C GLN A 334 -3.76 7.17 -7.31
N PRO A 335 -4.76 7.90 -7.86
CA PRO A 335 -6.05 7.31 -8.28
C PRO A 335 -5.90 6.10 -9.20
N ASP A 336 -4.88 6.06 -10.06
CA ASP A 336 -4.61 4.93 -10.96
C ASP A 336 -4.43 3.59 -10.22
N LEU A 337 -3.81 3.62 -9.03
CA LEU A 337 -3.63 2.42 -8.20
C LEU A 337 -4.93 1.93 -7.55
N LEU A 338 -5.98 2.76 -7.54
CA LEU A 338 -7.29 2.39 -7.02
C LEU A 338 -8.10 1.61 -8.05
N ILE A 339 -7.84 1.76 -9.36
CA ILE A 339 -8.56 1.03 -10.41
C ILE A 339 -8.45 -0.48 -10.17
N GLY A 340 -7.22 -1.00 -10.04
CA GLY A 340 -7.00 -2.42 -9.74
C GLY A 340 -7.57 -2.86 -8.39
N THR A 341 -7.68 -1.94 -7.43
CA THR A 341 -8.31 -2.22 -6.13
C THR A 341 -9.83 -2.35 -6.26
N ILE A 342 -10.47 -1.43 -6.99
CA ILE A 342 -11.91 -1.41 -7.23
C ILE A 342 -12.31 -2.67 -8.02
N THR A 343 -11.59 -2.98 -9.09
CA THR A 343 -11.89 -4.17 -9.90
C THR A 343 -11.68 -5.45 -9.11
N GLY A 344 -10.60 -5.54 -8.31
CA GLY A 344 -10.36 -6.66 -7.40
C GLY A 344 -11.45 -6.87 -6.35
N LEU A 345 -12.10 -5.81 -5.85
CA LEU A 345 -13.23 -5.91 -4.92
C LEU A 345 -14.55 -6.37 -5.59
N ALA A 346 -14.63 -6.23 -6.91
CA ALA A 346 -15.81 -6.58 -7.70
C ALA A 346 -15.75 -7.99 -8.31
N GLN A 347 -14.54 -8.49 -8.59
CA GLN A 347 -14.29 -9.80 -9.21
C GLN A 347 -15.07 -10.95 -8.56
N ASP A 348 -15.64 -11.83 -9.38
CA ASP A 348 -16.51 -12.94 -8.96
C ASP A 348 -16.23 -14.29 -9.66
N PHE A 349 -15.16 -14.39 -10.47
CA PHE A 349 -14.73 -15.65 -11.09
C PHE A 349 -14.15 -16.64 -10.05
N VAL A 350 -14.08 -17.93 -10.40
CA VAL A 350 -13.59 -18.99 -9.50
C VAL A 350 -12.16 -18.72 -9.04
N GLY A 351 -11.96 -18.71 -7.73
CA GLY A 351 -10.66 -18.37 -7.13
C GLY A 351 -10.48 -16.89 -6.84
N SER A 352 -11.39 -15.99 -7.23
CA SER A 352 -11.38 -14.58 -6.81
C SER A 352 -12.04 -14.38 -5.43
N ASN A 353 -13.09 -13.57 -5.29
CA ASN A 353 -13.79 -13.34 -4.03
C ASN A 353 -14.87 -14.39 -3.78
N ASN A 354 -14.93 -14.95 -2.57
CA ASN A 354 -16.06 -15.76 -2.14
C ASN A 354 -17.32 -14.89 -1.96
N ILE A 355 -17.14 -13.65 -1.49
CA ILE A 355 -18.18 -12.62 -1.46
C ILE A 355 -17.59 -11.32 -2.00
N ASN A 356 -17.96 -10.97 -3.23
CA ASN A 356 -17.65 -9.67 -3.83
C ASN A 356 -18.52 -8.58 -3.21
N LEU A 357 -17.88 -7.49 -2.78
CA LEU A 357 -18.54 -6.38 -2.08
C LEU A 357 -18.98 -5.29 -3.05
N LEU A 358 -18.37 -5.28 -4.23
CA LEU A 358 -18.79 -4.52 -5.40
C LEU A 358 -19.29 -5.50 -6.47
N ILE A 359 -20.15 -5.02 -7.36
CA ILE A 359 -20.71 -5.83 -8.45
C ILE A 359 -19.92 -5.52 -9.74
N PRO A 360 -19.48 -6.54 -10.49
CA PRO A 360 -18.76 -6.35 -11.75
C PRO A 360 -19.74 -6.11 -12.91
N ASN A 361 -19.99 -4.85 -13.27
CA ASN A 361 -20.86 -4.50 -14.42
C ASN A 361 -19.98 -4.16 -15.63
N GLY A 362 -19.66 -5.19 -16.42
CA GLY A 362 -18.72 -5.13 -17.53
C GLY A 362 -17.61 -6.16 -17.39
N GLN A 363 -16.50 -6.00 -18.10
CA GLN A 363 -15.39 -6.95 -18.07
C GLN A 363 -14.45 -6.67 -16.88
N PHE A 364 -14.66 -7.35 -15.75
CA PHE A 364 -13.87 -7.21 -14.51
C PHE A 364 -12.82 -8.29 -14.33
N ALA A 365 -12.29 -8.79 -15.45
CA ALA A 365 -11.43 -9.96 -15.58
C ALA A 365 -12.16 -11.32 -15.53
N SER A 366 -11.48 -12.33 -16.05
CA SER A 366 -11.96 -13.72 -16.12
C SER A 366 -10.92 -14.69 -15.59
N ARG A 367 -11.33 -15.95 -15.42
CA ARG A 367 -10.41 -17.01 -15.05
C ARG A 367 -9.34 -17.29 -16.12
N HIS A 368 -9.57 -16.88 -17.36
CA HIS A 368 -8.65 -17.16 -18.48
C HIS A 368 -7.32 -16.45 -18.33
N LEU A 369 -7.38 -15.18 -17.95
CA LEU A 369 -6.23 -14.27 -17.90
C LEU A 369 -6.06 -13.60 -16.53
N GLU A 370 -6.86 -14.00 -15.53
CA GLU A 370 -6.95 -13.35 -14.22
C GLU A 370 -7.08 -11.83 -14.38
N SER A 371 -6.30 -11.00 -13.69
CA SER A 371 -6.43 -9.55 -13.77
C SER A 371 -5.97 -8.90 -15.09
N LYS A 372 -5.58 -9.68 -16.11
CA LYS A 372 -4.99 -9.13 -17.35
C LYS A 372 -6.02 -8.80 -18.44
N ASP A 373 -7.23 -9.33 -18.34
CA ASP A 373 -8.32 -9.06 -19.29
C ASP A 373 -9.39 -8.13 -18.69
N VAL A 374 -9.03 -7.34 -17.68
CA VAL A 374 -9.88 -6.25 -17.18
C VAL A 374 -10.09 -5.22 -18.30
N GLY A 375 -11.35 -4.86 -18.56
CA GLY A 375 -11.69 -3.80 -19.51
C GLY A 375 -11.16 -2.43 -19.07
N SER A 376 -11.01 -1.50 -20.01
CA SER A 376 -10.56 -0.15 -19.65
C SER A 376 -11.49 0.47 -18.59
N PRO A 377 -10.93 1.11 -17.54
CA PRO A 377 -11.68 1.69 -16.42
C PRO A 377 -12.72 2.73 -16.87
N ASP A 378 -12.54 3.33 -18.05
CA ASP A 378 -13.45 4.31 -18.64
C ASP A 378 -14.72 3.67 -19.21
N TYR A 379 -14.75 2.34 -19.42
CA TYR A 379 -15.88 1.63 -20.04
C TYR A 379 -16.55 0.61 -19.13
N ILE A 380 -16.00 0.35 -17.94
CA ILE A 380 -16.56 -0.59 -16.98
C ILE A 380 -17.20 0.12 -15.79
N PHE A 381 -18.28 -0.46 -15.27
CA PHE A 381 -19.10 0.12 -14.22
C PHE A 381 -19.16 -0.81 -13.01
N THR A 382 -19.38 -0.23 -11.84
CA THR A 382 -19.56 -1.00 -10.62
C THR A 382 -20.59 -0.36 -9.72
N MET A 383 -21.08 -1.11 -8.74
CA MET A 383 -21.96 -0.60 -7.69
C MET A 383 -21.76 -1.41 -6.42
N MET A 384 -22.20 -0.87 -5.27
CA MET A 384 -22.12 -1.59 -4.01
C MET A 384 -23.10 -2.77 -4.00
N SER A 385 -22.61 -3.96 -3.68
CA SER A 385 -23.47 -5.14 -3.53
C SER A 385 -24.46 -4.96 -2.38
N LYS A 386 -25.70 -5.44 -2.55
CA LYS A 386 -26.74 -5.38 -1.51
C LYS A 386 -26.32 -6.08 -0.21
N ILE A 387 -25.44 -7.08 -0.30
CA ILE A 387 -24.93 -7.80 0.88
C ILE A 387 -23.93 -6.96 1.68
N THR A 388 -23.27 -5.99 1.05
CA THR A 388 -22.19 -5.19 1.66
C THR A 388 -22.67 -4.45 2.91
N ARG A 389 -23.81 -3.76 2.87
CA ARG A 389 -24.38 -3.10 4.07
C ARG A 389 -25.08 -4.05 5.05
N LYS A 390 -25.29 -5.32 4.68
CA LYS A 390 -25.68 -6.36 5.64
C LYS A 390 -24.45 -6.85 6.42
N ILE A 391 -23.32 -7.01 5.73
CA ILE A 391 -22.05 -7.40 6.34
C ILE A 391 -21.49 -6.26 7.21
N PHE A 392 -21.40 -5.06 6.66
CA PHE A 392 -20.96 -3.84 7.32
C PHE A 392 -22.18 -3.02 7.75
N HIS A 393 -22.74 -3.40 8.90
CA HIS A 393 -24.04 -2.94 9.34
C HIS A 393 -24.01 -1.43 9.69
N PRO A 394 -24.93 -0.59 9.15
CA PRO A 394 -24.92 0.87 9.35
C PRO A 394 -24.85 1.37 10.80
N ARG A 395 -25.48 0.64 11.72
CA ARG A 395 -25.44 0.91 13.16
C ARG A 395 -24.06 0.76 13.81
N ASP A 396 -23.09 0.15 13.13
CA ASP A 396 -21.72 0.09 13.62
C ASP A 396 -20.92 1.34 13.24
N ASP A 397 -21.33 2.09 12.19
CA ASP A 397 -20.61 3.25 11.66
C ASP A 397 -20.27 4.31 12.74
N PRO A 398 -21.19 4.71 13.65
CA PRO A 398 -20.89 5.72 14.67
C PRO A 398 -19.85 5.28 15.71
N LEU A 399 -19.56 3.98 15.81
CA LEU A 399 -18.60 3.43 16.76
C LEU A 399 -17.19 3.35 16.17
N LEU A 400 -17.05 3.52 14.86
CA LEU A 400 -15.78 3.37 14.17
C LEU A 400 -14.89 4.57 14.45
N LYS A 401 -13.59 4.32 14.63
CA LYS A 401 -12.60 5.36 14.80
C LYS A 401 -12.14 5.87 13.44
N TYR A 402 -12.76 6.95 12.97
CA TYR A 402 -12.40 7.64 11.73
C TYR A 402 -11.05 8.34 11.84
N ARG A 403 -10.24 8.25 10.78
CA ARG A 403 -8.98 8.99 10.67
C ARG A 403 -9.25 10.38 10.09
N THR A 404 -8.31 11.29 10.30
CA THR A 404 -8.36 12.66 9.76
C THR A 404 -7.09 12.94 8.94
N ASP A 405 -7.26 13.48 7.74
CA ASP A 405 -6.16 14.08 6.96
C ASP A 405 -6.44 15.58 6.82
N GLY A 406 -5.60 16.41 7.45
CA GLY A 406 -5.89 17.83 7.67
C GLY A 406 -7.23 18.01 8.41
N ASN A 407 -8.17 18.72 7.77
CA ASN A 407 -9.51 18.97 8.30
C ASN A 407 -10.57 17.97 7.79
N GLN A 408 -10.17 16.99 6.97
CA GLN A 408 -11.08 16.06 6.33
C GLN A 408 -11.14 14.73 7.08
N SER A 409 -12.35 14.30 7.43
CA SER A 409 -12.59 12.94 7.93
C SER A 409 -12.51 11.95 6.77
N ILE A 410 -11.58 10.99 6.89
CA ILE A 410 -11.32 9.94 5.91
C ILE A 410 -11.79 8.58 6.48
N GLU A 411 -11.35 7.47 5.91
CA GLU A 411 -11.78 6.12 6.31
C GLU A 411 -11.42 5.78 7.78
N PRO A 412 -12.15 4.84 8.41
CA PRO A 412 -11.83 4.39 9.76
C PRO A 412 -10.56 3.54 9.82
N GLU A 413 -10.04 3.30 11.03
CA GLU A 413 -8.92 2.38 11.24
C GLU A 413 -9.22 0.97 10.72
N TYR A 414 -10.45 0.49 10.95
CA TYR A 414 -11.04 -0.68 10.33
C TYR A 414 -12.57 -0.55 10.29
N PHE A 415 -13.22 -1.32 9.41
CA PHE A 415 -14.65 -1.58 9.50
C PHE A 415 -14.96 -2.77 10.41
N ALA A 416 -16.18 -2.84 10.93
CA ALA A 416 -16.63 -3.91 11.82
C ALA A 416 -17.66 -4.81 11.11
N PRO A 417 -17.24 -5.77 10.26
CA PRO A 417 -18.18 -6.69 9.64
C PRO A 417 -18.81 -7.63 10.67
N ILE A 418 -19.98 -8.19 10.35
CA ILE A 418 -20.64 -9.20 11.20
C ILE A 418 -19.96 -10.58 11.18
N ILE A 419 -19.12 -10.85 10.18
CA ILE A 419 -18.32 -12.07 10.01
C ILE A 419 -16.88 -11.69 9.62
N PRO A 420 -15.85 -12.52 9.94
CA PRO A 420 -14.45 -12.23 9.62
C PRO A 420 -14.20 -12.26 8.11
N MET A 421 -14.32 -11.10 7.46
CA MET A 421 -14.18 -10.99 6.00
C MET A 421 -12.77 -11.36 5.51
N VAL A 422 -11.76 -11.24 6.38
CA VAL A 422 -10.39 -11.69 6.11
C VAL A 422 -10.30 -13.20 5.83
N LEU A 423 -11.17 -14.01 6.43
CA LEU A 423 -11.25 -15.45 6.18
C LEU A 423 -12.20 -15.77 5.02
N VAL A 424 -13.25 -14.96 4.82
CA VAL A 424 -14.19 -15.14 3.70
C VAL A 424 -13.47 -14.99 2.36
N ASN A 425 -12.83 -13.84 2.13
CA ASN A 425 -12.18 -13.55 0.84
C ASN A 425 -10.69 -13.88 0.83
N GLY A 426 -10.14 -14.31 1.98
CA GLY A 426 -8.69 -14.47 2.13
C GLY A 426 -7.97 -13.14 1.93
N ALA A 427 -6.65 -13.22 1.82
CA ALA A 427 -5.83 -12.07 1.47
C ALA A 427 -4.48 -12.51 0.95
N ASN A 428 -3.97 -11.78 -0.05
CA ASN A 428 -2.62 -11.95 -0.55
C ASN A 428 -1.92 -10.60 -0.50
N GLY A 429 -0.70 -10.56 0.04
CA GLY A 429 0.12 -9.37 0.08
C GLY A 429 1.59 -9.75 0.05
N ILE A 430 2.36 -9.06 -0.78
CA ILE A 430 3.80 -9.24 -0.89
C ILE A 430 4.43 -7.86 -0.76
N GLY A 431 5.41 -7.75 0.12
CA GLY A 431 6.24 -6.57 0.21
C GLY A 431 7.67 -6.98 0.49
N THR A 432 8.54 -5.99 0.64
CA THR A 432 9.95 -6.26 0.82
C THR A 432 10.18 -6.87 2.21
N GLY A 433 10.37 -8.20 2.27
CA GLY A 433 10.62 -8.91 3.54
C GLY A 433 9.39 -9.48 4.25
N PHE A 434 8.26 -9.54 3.55
CA PHE A 434 7.10 -10.26 4.04
C PHE A 434 6.22 -10.77 2.91
N LYS A 435 5.50 -11.84 3.22
CA LYS A 435 4.39 -12.34 2.44
C LYS A 435 3.24 -12.59 3.41
N THR A 436 2.04 -12.25 3.04
CA THR A 436 0.83 -12.69 3.70
C THR A 436 -0.03 -13.45 2.70
N LYS A 437 -0.47 -14.64 3.10
CA LYS A 437 -1.42 -15.47 2.37
C LYS A 437 -2.41 -16.04 3.38
N ILE A 438 -3.61 -15.48 3.40
CA ILE A 438 -4.72 -15.93 4.23
C ILE A 438 -5.63 -16.80 3.38
N PRO A 439 -5.98 -18.02 3.84
CA PRO A 439 -6.88 -18.90 3.12
C PRO A 439 -8.29 -18.32 3.00
N LYS A 440 -8.94 -18.66 1.90
CA LYS A 440 -10.38 -18.47 1.73
C LYS A 440 -11.12 -19.61 2.42
N GLN A 441 -12.17 -19.26 3.13
CA GLN A 441 -12.97 -20.18 3.93
C GLN A 441 -14.45 -20.05 3.53
N ASN A 442 -15.22 -21.11 3.77
CA ASN A 442 -16.64 -21.14 3.48
C ASN A 442 -17.40 -20.19 4.41
N PRO A 443 -18.11 -19.16 3.90
CA PRO A 443 -18.85 -18.23 4.75
C PRO A 443 -19.89 -18.92 5.64
N ARG A 444 -20.46 -20.04 5.19
CA ARG A 444 -21.46 -20.79 5.98
C ARG A 444 -20.83 -21.49 7.18
N GLU A 445 -19.63 -22.06 7.02
CA GLU A 445 -18.88 -22.70 8.11
C GLU A 445 -18.37 -21.67 9.11
N ILE A 446 -17.90 -20.51 8.63
CA ILE A 446 -17.56 -19.38 9.49
C ILE A 446 -18.75 -18.99 10.37
N ILE A 447 -19.94 -18.82 9.78
CA ILE A 447 -21.15 -18.44 10.52
C ILE A 447 -21.51 -19.51 11.55
N GLU A 448 -21.41 -20.78 11.19
CA GLU A 448 -21.72 -21.89 12.11
C GLU A 448 -20.74 -21.92 13.29
N ASN A 449 -19.45 -21.73 13.02
CA ASN A 449 -18.43 -21.64 14.07
C ASN A 449 -18.64 -20.43 14.99
N LEU A 450 -19.01 -19.27 14.46
CA LEU A 450 -19.35 -18.12 15.29
C LEU A 450 -20.55 -18.40 16.20
N LYS A 451 -21.58 -19.11 15.71
CA LYS A 451 -22.73 -19.53 16.54
C LYS A 451 -22.31 -20.51 17.63
N ARG A 452 -21.44 -21.48 17.32
CA ARG A 452 -20.86 -22.40 18.30
C ARG A 452 -20.14 -21.65 19.41
N MET A 453 -19.30 -20.67 19.03
CA MET A 453 -18.57 -19.83 20.00
C MET A 453 -19.50 -18.98 20.87
N LEU A 454 -20.59 -18.45 20.31
CA LEU A 454 -21.64 -17.76 21.09
C LEU A 454 -22.31 -18.68 22.11
N ASN A 455 -22.40 -19.99 21.83
CA ASN A 455 -22.91 -21.01 22.75
C ASN A 455 -21.84 -21.55 23.71
N GLY A 456 -20.60 -21.04 23.67
CA GLY A 456 -19.48 -21.50 24.50
C GLY A 456 -18.83 -22.80 24.00
N GLU A 457 -19.14 -23.24 22.78
CA GLU A 457 -18.54 -24.40 22.14
C GLU A 457 -17.27 -24.02 21.35
N LYS A 458 -16.38 -24.99 21.15
CA LYS A 458 -15.19 -24.80 20.31
C LYS A 458 -15.56 -24.79 18.81
N PRO A 459 -14.89 -23.96 17.99
CA PRO A 459 -15.09 -23.98 16.54
C PRO A 459 -14.63 -25.33 15.97
N ASN A 460 -15.32 -25.78 14.92
CA ASN A 460 -14.91 -26.93 14.13
C ASN A 460 -13.80 -26.52 13.14
N PRO A 461 -12.85 -27.40 12.81
CA PRO A 461 -11.86 -27.12 11.79
C PRO A 461 -12.51 -26.80 10.44
N MET A 462 -11.98 -25.81 9.72
CA MET A 462 -12.45 -25.43 8.38
C MET A 462 -11.34 -25.65 7.36
N ASP A 463 -11.70 -26.23 6.21
CA ASP A 463 -10.81 -26.44 5.08
C ASP A 463 -10.95 -25.29 4.07
N PRO A 464 -9.87 -24.94 3.34
CA PRO A 464 -9.94 -23.92 2.31
C PRO A 464 -11.06 -24.18 1.32
N TRP A 465 -11.86 -23.14 1.04
CA TRP A 465 -13.03 -23.24 0.17
C TRP A 465 -13.12 -22.04 -0.76
N PHE A 466 -13.49 -22.32 -2.02
CA PHE A 466 -13.54 -21.35 -3.10
C PHE A 466 -14.90 -21.41 -3.80
N LYS A 467 -15.59 -20.27 -3.88
CA LYS A 467 -16.91 -20.17 -4.52
C LYS A 467 -16.83 -20.61 -5.98
N GLY A 468 -17.69 -21.56 -6.35
CA GLY A 468 -17.83 -22.07 -7.71
C GLY A 468 -16.76 -23.05 -8.15
N TYR A 469 -15.78 -23.38 -7.30
CA TYR A 469 -14.78 -24.38 -7.60
C TYR A 469 -15.39 -25.79 -7.57
N ARG A 470 -15.14 -26.58 -8.63
CA ARG A 470 -15.68 -27.94 -8.75
C ARG A 470 -14.72 -29.05 -8.35
N GLY A 471 -13.45 -28.72 -8.21
CA GLY A 471 -12.40 -29.68 -7.84
C GLY A 471 -12.42 -30.02 -6.36
N THR A 472 -11.45 -30.84 -5.96
CA THR A 472 -11.31 -31.32 -4.59
C THR A 472 -10.21 -30.58 -3.85
N VAL A 473 -10.44 -30.37 -2.56
CA VAL A 473 -9.45 -29.83 -1.62
C VAL A 473 -9.22 -30.90 -0.55
N GLU A 474 -8.04 -31.50 -0.56
CA GLU A 474 -7.70 -32.59 0.35
C GLU A 474 -6.63 -32.12 1.34
N ARG A 475 -6.87 -32.39 2.62
CA ARG A 475 -5.94 -32.04 3.69
C ARG A 475 -4.79 -33.06 3.74
N ILE A 476 -3.55 -32.58 3.60
CA ILE A 476 -2.34 -33.41 3.78
C ILE A 476 -1.95 -33.43 5.25
N ASP A 477 -1.83 -32.23 5.84
CA ASP A 477 -1.49 -32.00 7.22
C ASP A 477 -2.22 -30.77 7.76
N GLN A 478 -1.86 -30.29 8.96
CA GLN A 478 -2.52 -29.14 9.58
C GLN A 478 -2.37 -27.83 8.77
N LEU A 479 -1.33 -27.71 7.95
CA LEU A 479 -0.97 -26.48 7.23
C LEU A 479 -1.00 -26.61 5.71
N ASN A 480 -1.02 -27.83 5.17
CA ASN A 480 -0.84 -28.09 3.74
C ASN A 480 -2.02 -28.88 3.17
N PHE A 481 -2.47 -28.45 1.99
CA PHE A 481 -3.61 -29.00 1.26
C PHE A 481 -3.20 -29.27 -0.19
N VAL A 482 -3.79 -30.30 -0.81
CA VAL A 482 -3.75 -30.51 -2.26
C VAL A 482 -5.06 -30.00 -2.84
N ILE A 483 -4.96 -29.10 -3.82
CA ILE A 483 -6.09 -28.64 -4.62
C ILE A 483 -6.01 -29.35 -5.97
N SER A 484 -6.99 -30.20 -6.27
CA SER A 484 -7.02 -31.03 -7.48
C SER A 484 -8.13 -30.57 -8.43
N GLY A 485 -7.77 -30.37 -9.70
CA GLY A 485 -8.73 -30.18 -10.78
C GLY A 485 -9.55 -31.45 -11.07
N GLU A 486 -10.56 -31.31 -11.92
CA GLU A 486 -11.45 -32.40 -12.33
C GLU A 486 -11.13 -32.82 -13.77
N LEU A 487 -11.05 -34.13 -13.96
CA LEU A 487 -10.90 -34.74 -15.27
C LEU A 487 -11.76 -36.00 -15.37
N ALA A 488 -12.25 -36.29 -16.57
CA ALA A 488 -13.00 -37.49 -16.89
C ALA A 488 -12.39 -38.18 -18.11
N VAL A 489 -12.32 -39.51 -18.07
CA VAL A 489 -11.96 -40.31 -19.24
C VAL A 489 -13.21 -40.53 -20.07
N LEU A 490 -13.24 -40.05 -21.31
CA LEU A 490 -14.39 -40.18 -22.21
C LEU A 490 -14.30 -41.45 -23.06
N SER A 491 -13.10 -41.81 -23.48
CA SER A 491 -12.81 -42.97 -24.33
C SER A 491 -11.36 -43.44 -24.11
N PRO A 492 -10.94 -44.59 -24.67
CA PRO A 492 -9.55 -45.06 -24.60
C PRO A 492 -8.51 -44.12 -25.24
N THR A 493 -8.95 -43.07 -25.95
CA THR A 493 -8.10 -42.11 -26.65
C THR A 493 -8.41 -40.66 -26.28
N THR A 494 -9.39 -40.41 -25.41
CA THR A 494 -9.89 -39.06 -25.15
C THR A 494 -10.19 -38.85 -23.68
N ILE A 495 -9.70 -37.74 -23.15
CA ILE A 495 -10.04 -37.25 -21.82
C ILE A 495 -10.65 -35.84 -21.90
N GLU A 496 -11.37 -35.48 -20.86
CA GLU A 496 -11.96 -34.17 -20.69
C GLU A 496 -11.51 -33.56 -19.36
N ILE A 497 -10.88 -32.39 -19.40
CA ILE A 497 -10.50 -31.61 -18.22
C ILE A 497 -11.56 -30.53 -18.03
N THR A 498 -12.33 -30.63 -16.95
CA THR A 498 -13.47 -29.73 -16.66
C THR A 498 -13.19 -28.73 -15.54
N GLU A 499 -12.07 -28.87 -14.84
CA GLU A 499 -11.66 -27.96 -13.79
C GLU A 499 -10.13 -27.95 -13.63
N LEU A 500 -9.55 -26.77 -13.45
CA LEU A 500 -8.11 -26.59 -13.15
C LEU A 500 -7.93 -26.28 -11.66
N PRO A 501 -6.76 -26.53 -11.05
CA PRO A 501 -6.48 -26.04 -9.70
C PRO A 501 -6.73 -24.52 -9.56
N VAL A 502 -7.05 -24.10 -8.34
CA VAL A 502 -7.25 -22.68 -8.03
C VAL A 502 -5.94 -21.89 -8.26
N ASP A 503 -6.06 -20.62 -8.65
CA ASP A 503 -4.94 -19.73 -9.02
C ASP A 503 -4.12 -20.21 -10.25
N VAL A 504 -4.70 -21.06 -11.09
CA VAL A 504 -4.12 -21.47 -12.39
C VAL A 504 -4.97 -20.88 -13.53
N PRO A 505 -4.49 -19.83 -14.22
CA PRO A 505 -5.20 -19.25 -15.37
C PRO A 505 -5.26 -20.22 -16.54
N THR A 506 -6.38 -20.25 -17.26
CA THR A 506 -6.60 -21.14 -18.41
C THR A 506 -5.53 -20.96 -19.49
N GLU A 507 -5.20 -19.71 -19.84
CA GLU A 507 -4.21 -19.39 -20.87
C GLU A 507 -2.79 -19.82 -20.46
N ASN A 508 -2.46 -19.65 -19.17
CA ASN A 508 -1.18 -20.09 -18.65
C ASN A 508 -1.08 -21.61 -18.67
N TYR A 509 -2.16 -22.32 -18.31
CA TYR A 509 -2.20 -23.78 -18.35
C TYR A 509 -2.02 -24.30 -19.77
N LYS A 510 -2.73 -23.71 -20.74
CA LYS A 510 -2.56 -24.00 -22.17
C LYS A 510 -1.10 -23.90 -22.61
N LYS A 511 -0.46 -22.74 -22.42
CA LYS A 511 0.92 -22.48 -22.86
C LYS A 511 1.98 -23.29 -22.12
N SER A 512 1.83 -23.41 -20.80
CA SER A 512 2.88 -23.98 -19.95
C SER A 512 2.78 -25.49 -19.78
N VAL A 513 1.61 -26.07 -20.03
CA VAL A 513 1.32 -27.50 -19.87
C VAL A 513 0.92 -28.11 -21.21
N LEU A 514 -0.25 -27.78 -21.76
CA LEU A 514 -0.79 -28.49 -22.93
C LEU A 514 0.07 -28.35 -24.19
N GLU A 515 0.52 -27.14 -24.54
CA GLU A 515 1.38 -26.92 -25.72
C GLU A 515 2.72 -27.67 -25.59
N LYS A 516 3.27 -27.77 -24.37
CA LYS A 516 4.50 -28.54 -24.13
C LYS A 516 4.26 -30.05 -24.24
N LEU A 517 3.13 -30.53 -23.75
CA LEU A 517 2.75 -31.95 -23.88
C LEU A 517 2.47 -32.33 -25.34
N LEU A 518 2.00 -31.38 -26.15
CA LEU A 518 1.72 -31.58 -27.58
C LEU A 518 2.99 -31.57 -28.44
N CYS A 519 3.87 -30.59 -28.24
CA CYS A 519 5.09 -30.46 -29.05
C CYS A 519 6.21 -31.41 -28.58
N GLY A 520 6.24 -31.75 -27.29
CA GLY A 520 7.39 -32.39 -26.66
C GLY A 520 8.58 -31.43 -26.48
N SER A 521 9.63 -31.92 -25.84
CA SER A 521 10.94 -31.29 -25.70
C SER A 521 12.05 -32.30 -25.98
N GLU A 522 13.31 -31.87 -26.04
CA GLU A 522 14.47 -32.78 -26.16
C GLU A 522 14.54 -33.79 -25.00
N GLU A 523 13.98 -33.44 -23.84
CA GLU A 523 13.98 -34.26 -22.62
C GLU A 523 12.72 -35.14 -22.49
N CYS A 524 11.58 -34.73 -23.06
CA CYS A 524 10.30 -35.43 -22.93
C CYS A 524 9.57 -35.52 -24.28
N PRO A 525 9.28 -36.72 -24.81
CA PRO A 525 8.50 -36.87 -26.03
C PRO A 525 7.06 -36.34 -25.85
N PRO A 526 6.35 -36.02 -26.93
CA PRO A 526 4.96 -35.59 -26.85
C PRO A 526 4.08 -36.68 -26.22
N ILE A 527 3.20 -36.27 -25.32
CA ILE A 527 2.32 -37.14 -24.51
C ILE A 527 0.86 -37.06 -24.99
N ILE A 528 0.51 -36.04 -25.77
CA ILE A 528 -0.82 -35.86 -26.37
C ILE A 528 -0.68 -35.65 -27.88
N THR A 529 -1.75 -35.95 -28.64
CA THR A 529 -1.77 -35.75 -30.10
C THR A 529 -2.48 -34.49 -30.53
N ASP A 530 -3.52 -34.08 -29.80
CA ASP A 530 -4.30 -32.87 -30.08
C ASP A 530 -5.10 -32.44 -28.84
N TYR A 531 -5.58 -31.20 -28.81
CA TYR A 531 -6.55 -30.74 -27.82
C TYR A 531 -7.51 -29.69 -28.39
N GLN A 532 -8.75 -29.69 -27.88
CA GLN A 532 -9.79 -28.73 -28.23
C GLN A 532 -10.25 -27.93 -26.99
N GLU A 533 -10.61 -26.67 -27.21
CA GLU A 533 -10.98 -25.73 -26.16
C GLU A 533 -12.46 -25.34 -26.28
N HIS A 534 -13.23 -25.59 -25.22
CA HIS A 534 -14.67 -25.28 -25.16
C HIS A 534 -14.99 -24.45 -23.92
N HIS A 535 -14.18 -23.42 -23.70
CA HIS A 535 -14.22 -22.58 -22.51
C HIS A 535 -15.42 -21.63 -22.50
N THR A 536 -15.81 -21.21 -21.30
CA THR A 536 -16.71 -20.07 -21.07
C THR A 536 -16.02 -19.10 -20.11
N ASP A 537 -16.53 -17.90 -19.90
CA ASP A 537 -15.90 -16.89 -19.01
C ASP A 537 -15.59 -17.41 -17.60
N ASN A 538 -16.41 -18.35 -17.11
CA ASN A 538 -16.30 -18.89 -15.75
C ASN A 538 -15.89 -20.37 -15.67
N ASN A 539 -15.92 -21.11 -16.78
CA ASN A 539 -15.65 -22.55 -16.79
C ASN A 539 -14.55 -22.92 -17.78
N VAL A 540 -13.71 -23.85 -17.34
CA VAL A 540 -12.68 -24.46 -18.17
C VAL A 540 -13.21 -25.79 -18.73
N ARG A 541 -12.86 -26.06 -19.99
CA ARG A 541 -13.14 -27.33 -20.65
C ARG A 541 -12.13 -27.57 -21.76
N PHE A 542 -11.23 -28.52 -21.54
CA PHE A 542 -10.33 -29.04 -22.56
C PHE A 542 -10.72 -30.47 -22.91
N VAL A 543 -10.77 -30.79 -24.19
CA VAL A 543 -10.90 -32.16 -24.69
C VAL A 543 -9.56 -32.55 -25.29
N VAL A 544 -8.87 -33.48 -24.66
CA VAL A 544 -7.50 -33.87 -25.03
C VAL A 544 -7.54 -35.24 -25.69
N THR A 545 -6.94 -35.33 -26.87
CA THR A 545 -6.84 -36.56 -27.66
C THR A 545 -5.42 -37.12 -27.58
N MET A 546 -5.32 -38.44 -27.47
CA MET A 546 -4.07 -39.17 -27.42
C MET A 546 -4.20 -40.56 -28.07
N THR A 547 -3.08 -41.22 -28.31
CA THR A 547 -3.10 -42.63 -28.73
C THR A 547 -3.38 -43.55 -27.53
N GLU A 548 -3.91 -44.76 -27.77
CA GLU A 548 -4.15 -45.73 -26.68
C GLU A 548 -2.88 -46.05 -25.87
N LYS A 549 -1.72 -46.08 -26.54
CA LYS A 549 -0.43 -46.30 -25.87
C LYS A 549 -0.06 -45.15 -24.93
N MET A 550 -0.28 -43.90 -25.37
CA MET A 550 -0.08 -42.71 -24.53
C MET A 550 -1.06 -42.70 -23.36
N MET A 551 -2.32 -43.09 -23.59
CA MET A 551 -3.35 -43.17 -22.55
C MET A 551 -2.95 -44.14 -21.43
N GLN A 552 -2.49 -45.34 -21.79
CA GLN A 552 -2.00 -46.32 -20.81
C GLN A 552 -0.78 -45.80 -20.04
N GLN A 553 0.13 -45.08 -20.72
CA GLN A 553 1.28 -44.47 -20.06
C GLN A 553 0.84 -43.41 -19.04
N VAL A 554 -0.06 -42.52 -19.42
CA VAL A 554 -0.60 -41.46 -18.55
C VAL A 554 -1.38 -42.05 -17.37
N GLU A 555 -2.18 -43.09 -17.62
CA GLU A 555 -2.93 -43.80 -16.58
C GLU A 555 -1.99 -44.42 -15.54
N SER A 556 -0.86 -44.99 -15.98
CA SER A 556 0.16 -45.56 -15.08
C SER A 556 0.89 -44.51 -14.24
N GLU A 557 1.09 -43.30 -14.76
CA GLU A 557 1.68 -42.17 -14.02
C GLU A 557 0.66 -41.48 -13.09
N GLY A 558 -0.62 -41.59 -13.43
CA GLY A 558 -1.74 -40.89 -12.80
C GLY A 558 -2.09 -39.61 -13.56
N PHE A 559 -3.36 -39.48 -13.97
CA PHE A 559 -3.84 -38.37 -14.79
C PHE A 559 -3.56 -36.99 -14.18
N HIS A 560 -3.86 -36.79 -12.90
CA HIS A 560 -3.64 -35.50 -12.24
C HIS A 560 -2.16 -35.07 -12.24
N ARG A 561 -1.24 -36.04 -12.13
CA ARG A 561 0.19 -35.79 -12.15
C ARG A 561 0.67 -35.46 -13.56
N ALA A 562 0.31 -36.29 -14.54
CA ALA A 562 0.69 -36.13 -15.94
C ALA A 562 0.23 -34.77 -16.50
N PHE A 563 -1.01 -34.36 -16.18
CA PHE A 563 -1.60 -33.10 -16.60
C PHE A 563 -1.35 -31.93 -15.64
N LYS A 564 -0.59 -32.13 -14.55
CA LYS A 564 -0.31 -31.07 -13.55
C LYS A 564 -1.58 -30.41 -13.02
N LEU A 565 -2.62 -31.20 -12.80
CA LEU A 565 -3.92 -30.78 -12.26
C LEU A 565 -3.96 -30.79 -10.74
N GLN A 566 -2.80 -30.69 -10.08
CA GLN A 566 -2.69 -30.60 -8.63
C GLN A 566 -1.75 -29.46 -8.24
N SER A 567 -2.18 -28.65 -7.27
CA SER A 567 -1.34 -27.62 -6.66
C SER A 567 -1.34 -27.74 -5.14
N VAL A 568 -0.20 -27.41 -4.52
CA VAL A 568 -0.06 -27.42 -3.07
C VAL A 568 -0.43 -26.05 -2.52
N TYR A 569 -1.33 -26.04 -1.55
CA TYR A 569 -1.80 -24.84 -0.87
C TYR A 569 -1.36 -24.86 0.60
N SER A 570 -0.58 -23.86 1.02
CA SER A 570 0.05 -23.82 2.36
C SER A 570 -0.38 -22.62 3.19
N LEU A 571 -0.66 -22.84 4.48
CA LEU A 571 -1.14 -21.85 5.45
C LEU A 571 -0.03 -21.17 6.29
N ARG A 572 1.25 -21.32 5.92
CA ARG A 572 2.40 -20.95 6.78
C ARG A 572 2.63 -19.45 7.02
N SER A 573 1.95 -18.56 6.30
CA SER A 573 2.32 -17.14 6.25
C SER A 573 1.12 -16.22 6.42
N MET A 574 0.48 -16.29 7.59
CA MET A 574 -0.70 -15.47 7.92
C MET A 574 -0.31 -14.23 8.73
N LEU A 575 0.23 -13.22 8.06
CA LEU A 575 0.58 -11.93 8.68
C LEU A 575 -0.59 -10.95 8.52
N LEU A 576 -1.08 -10.41 9.63
CA LEU A 576 -2.17 -9.43 9.66
C LEU A 576 -1.82 -8.28 10.61
N TYR A 577 -2.52 -7.15 10.45
CA TYR A 577 -2.68 -6.21 11.54
C TYR A 577 -3.70 -6.75 12.53
N ASP A 578 -3.32 -6.82 13.81
CA ASP A 578 -4.21 -7.15 14.92
C ASP A 578 -5.23 -6.03 15.20
N SER A 579 -6.15 -6.27 16.13
CA SER A 579 -7.18 -5.29 16.50
C SER A 579 -6.65 -3.96 17.06
N ASN A 580 -5.39 -3.92 17.48
CA ASN A 580 -4.70 -2.75 18.03
C ASN A 580 -3.83 -2.03 16.99
N GLY A 581 -3.77 -2.55 15.76
CA GLY A 581 -2.99 -2.00 14.65
C GLY A 581 -1.51 -2.40 14.65
N SER A 582 -1.13 -3.46 15.38
CA SER A 582 0.22 -4.03 15.41
C SER A 582 0.34 -5.21 14.44
N LEU A 583 1.53 -5.43 13.87
CA LEU A 583 1.74 -6.58 12.98
C LEU A 583 1.92 -7.86 13.80
N LYS A 584 1.12 -8.89 13.48
CA LYS A 584 1.12 -10.19 14.15
C LYS A 584 1.00 -11.33 13.14
N THR A 585 1.82 -12.37 13.32
CA THR A 585 1.70 -13.62 12.57
C THR A 585 0.78 -14.56 13.33
N TYR A 586 -0.18 -15.15 12.63
CA TYR A 586 -1.13 -16.12 13.16
C TYR A 586 -0.72 -17.53 12.70
N ASN A 587 -0.90 -18.52 13.58
CA ASN A 587 -0.50 -19.91 13.30
C ASN A 587 -1.65 -20.74 12.75
N SER A 588 -2.90 -20.38 13.09
CA SER A 588 -4.09 -21.08 12.65
C SER A 588 -5.22 -20.11 12.25
N VAL A 589 -6.17 -20.63 11.49
CA VAL A 589 -7.42 -19.92 11.17
C VAL A 589 -8.26 -19.70 12.43
N ASP A 590 -8.17 -20.61 13.40
CA ASP A 590 -8.87 -20.52 14.68
C ASP A 590 -8.36 -19.33 15.51
N ASP A 591 -7.05 -19.05 15.51
CA ASP A 591 -6.48 -17.87 16.17
C ASP A 591 -7.06 -16.57 15.62
N ILE A 592 -7.21 -16.49 14.29
CA ILE A 592 -7.81 -15.35 13.60
C ILE A 592 -9.29 -15.22 13.98
N MET A 593 -10.02 -16.33 14.02
CA MET A 593 -11.44 -16.35 14.37
C MET A 593 -11.69 -15.94 15.83
N ASN A 594 -10.86 -16.43 16.76
CA ASN A 594 -10.95 -16.11 18.19
C ASN A 594 -10.76 -14.61 18.45
N GLU A 595 -9.69 -14.02 17.91
CA GLU A 595 -9.42 -12.59 18.10
C GLU A 595 -10.52 -11.73 17.47
N PHE A 596 -10.97 -12.07 16.25
CA PHE A 596 -12.10 -11.38 15.63
C PHE A 596 -13.38 -11.46 16.48
N TYR A 597 -13.70 -12.65 17.01
CA TYR A 597 -14.89 -12.90 17.82
C TYR A 597 -14.92 -12.03 19.08
N GLU A 598 -13.82 -12.00 19.84
CA GLU A 598 -13.72 -11.21 21.07
C GLU A 598 -13.96 -9.73 20.81
N VAL A 599 -13.28 -9.17 19.81
CA VAL A 599 -13.40 -7.76 19.45
C VAL A 599 -14.78 -7.44 18.92
N ARG A 600 -15.36 -8.33 18.08
CA ARG A 600 -16.69 -8.11 17.52
C ARG A 600 -17.78 -8.17 18.58
N LEU A 601 -17.68 -9.07 19.55
CA LEU A 601 -18.62 -9.17 20.67
C LEU A 601 -18.60 -7.90 21.52
N GLU A 602 -17.42 -7.35 21.78
CA GLU A 602 -17.27 -6.09 22.50
C GLU A 602 -17.86 -4.90 21.71
N LEU A 603 -17.69 -4.86 20.39
CA LEU A 603 -18.33 -3.85 19.54
C LEU A 603 -19.87 -3.94 19.58
N TYR A 604 -20.45 -5.13 19.71
CA TYR A 604 -21.90 -5.26 19.93
C TYR A 604 -22.36 -4.68 21.27
N ARG A 605 -21.55 -4.81 22.33
CA ARG A 605 -21.84 -4.15 23.62
C ARG A 605 -21.81 -2.63 23.48
N LYS A 606 -20.75 -2.09 22.87
CA LYS A 606 -20.63 -0.66 22.57
C LYS A 606 -21.77 -0.15 21.70
N ARG A 607 -22.21 -0.93 20.72
CA ARG A 607 -23.38 -0.63 19.89
C ARG A 607 -24.65 -0.52 20.72
N ARG A 608 -24.92 -1.52 21.56
CA ARG A 608 -26.08 -1.50 22.46
C ARG A 608 -26.07 -0.25 23.32
N ASP A 609 -24.93 0.06 23.94
CA ASP A 609 -24.79 1.18 24.87
C ASP A 609 -24.95 2.52 24.13
N TYR A 610 -24.37 2.67 22.94
CA TYR A 610 -24.51 3.86 22.10
C TYR A 610 -25.98 4.13 21.72
N PHE A 611 -26.70 3.12 21.24
CA PHE A 611 -28.11 3.31 20.87
C PHE A 611 -29.03 3.47 22.08
N SER A 612 -28.69 2.86 23.22
CA SER A 612 -29.42 3.10 24.47
C SER A 612 -29.30 4.56 24.89
N GLY A 613 -28.07 5.11 24.91
CA GLY A 613 -27.85 6.53 25.18
C GLY A 613 -28.51 7.46 24.16
N LYS A 614 -28.50 7.10 22.87
CA LYS A 614 -29.22 7.86 21.83
C LYS A 614 -30.73 7.89 22.05
N VAL A 615 -31.33 6.77 22.44
CA VAL A 615 -32.76 6.69 22.75
C VAL A 615 -33.09 7.47 24.02
N GLU A 616 -32.24 7.43 25.04
CA GLU A 616 -32.38 8.25 26.25
C GLU A 616 -32.32 9.75 25.95
N ALA A 617 -31.37 10.18 25.09
CA ALA A 617 -31.26 11.54 24.63
C ALA A 617 -32.50 11.98 23.82
N LEU A 618 -33.00 11.11 22.94
CA LEU A 618 -34.25 11.36 22.19
C LEU A 618 -35.45 11.50 23.14
N ARG A 619 -35.56 10.63 24.14
CA ARG A 619 -36.60 10.72 25.18
C ARG A 619 -36.52 12.06 25.91
N ALA A 620 -35.33 12.49 26.32
CA ALA A 620 -35.13 13.77 27.00
C ALA A 620 -35.53 14.95 26.10
N ARG A 621 -35.21 14.92 24.80
CA ARG A 621 -35.67 15.93 23.84
C ARG A 621 -37.19 15.99 23.75
N LEU A 622 -37.86 14.83 23.61
CA LEU A 622 -39.32 14.76 23.52
C LEU A 622 -40.01 15.24 24.79
N VAL A 623 -39.45 14.92 25.97
CA VAL A 623 -39.93 15.44 27.26
C VAL A 623 -39.81 16.95 27.31
N ASN A 624 -38.67 17.52 26.93
CA ASN A 624 -38.49 18.98 26.88
C ASN A 624 -39.47 19.64 25.91
N GLN A 625 -39.67 19.08 24.73
CA GLN A 625 -40.65 19.58 23.76
C GLN A 625 -42.08 19.51 24.29
N ASN A 626 -42.45 18.40 24.93
CA ASN A 626 -43.77 18.24 25.52
C ASN A 626 -44.02 19.23 26.66
N ASN A 627 -43.03 19.45 27.55
CA ASN A 627 -43.12 20.42 28.63
C ASN A 627 -43.30 21.84 28.08
N PHE A 628 -42.51 22.21 27.07
CA PHE A 628 -42.60 23.51 26.41
C PHE A 628 -44.00 23.73 25.79
N LEU A 629 -44.52 22.74 25.05
CA LEU A 629 -45.86 22.81 24.46
C LEU A 629 -46.95 22.88 25.53
N THR A 630 -46.81 22.12 26.62
CA THR A 630 -47.75 22.12 27.75
C THR A 630 -47.78 23.49 28.42
N GLU A 631 -46.62 24.11 28.67
CA GLU A 631 -46.52 25.44 29.28
C GLU A 631 -47.09 26.55 28.38
N ILE A 632 -46.92 26.44 27.05
CA ILE A 632 -47.55 27.36 26.10
C ILE A 632 -49.07 27.20 26.11
N SER A 633 -49.57 25.95 26.03
CA SER A 633 -51.00 25.67 25.98
C SER A 633 -51.73 26.12 27.25
N SER A 634 -51.06 26.02 28.41
CA SER A 634 -51.56 26.47 29.71
C SER A 634 -51.34 27.97 29.96
N LYS A 635 -50.76 28.71 28.99
CA LYS A 635 -50.40 30.13 29.10
C LYS A 635 -49.43 30.46 30.24
N VAL A 636 -48.70 29.46 30.74
CA VAL A 636 -47.65 29.58 31.77
C VAL A 636 -46.34 30.13 31.18
N LEU A 637 -46.11 29.86 29.89
CA LEU A 637 -45.03 30.43 29.09
C LEU A 637 -45.65 31.19 27.92
N ILE A 638 -45.30 32.48 27.79
CA ILE A 638 -45.74 33.33 26.69
C ILE A 638 -44.57 33.48 25.73
N VAL A 639 -44.77 33.05 24.48
CA VAL A 639 -43.76 33.16 23.43
C VAL A 639 -44.04 34.43 22.63
N ASP A 640 -43.12 35.39 22.72
CA ASP A 640 -43.10 36.60 21.89
C ASP A 640 -41.95 36.50 20.88
N SER A 641 -42.29 36.40 19.60
CA SER A 641 -41.33 36.25 18.51
C SER A 641 -40.44 37.48 18.28
N GLU A 642 -40.83 38.65 18.81
CA GLU A 642 -40.04 39.88 18.65
C GLU A 642 -38.94 40.03 19.73
N LYS A 643 -38.91 39.16 20.75
CA LYS A 643 -37.97 39.22 21.89
C LYS A 643 -37.27 37.89 22.16
N PHE A 644 -36.54 37.38 21.18
CA PHE A 644 -35.85 36.09 21.26
C PHE A 644 -34.89 35.96 22.46
N ASP A 645 -34.09 36.99 22.77
CA ASP A 645 -33.13 36.95 23.88
C ASP A 645 -33.83 36.80 25.25
N VAL A 646 -34.99 37.44 25.42
CA VAL A 646 -35.81 37.33 26.64
C VAL A 646 -36.38 35.92 26.78
N LEU A 647 -36.85 35.33 25.68
CA LEU A 647 -37.31 33.94 25.66
C LEU A 647 -36.17 32.98 26.02
N LEU A 648 -34.96 33.21 25.51
CA LEU A 648 -33.80 32.36 25.78
C LEU A 648 -33.39 32.41 27.25
N GLU A 649 -33.38 33.59 27.87
CA GLU A 649 -33.13 33.73 29.32
C GLU A 649 -34.21 33.06 30.16
N GLU A 650 -35.48 33.19 29.78
CA GLU A 650 -36.59 32.56 30.49
C GLU A 650 -36.53 31.02 30.40
N LEU A 651 -36.16 30.48 29.23
CA LEU A 651 -35.93 29.04 29.07
C LEU A 651 -34.77 28.55 29.95
N ARG A 652 -33.68 29.32 30.04
CA ARG A 652 -32.56 29.02 30.95
C ARG A 652 -33.00 29.07 32.42
N ARG A 653 -33.77 30.08 32.82
CA ARG A 653 -34.31 30.21 34.18
C ARG A 653 -35.21 29.03 34.57
N ARG A 654 -35.93 28.48 33.59
CA ARG A 654 -36.79 27.31 33.75
C ARG A 654 -36.05 25.97 33.59
N ASN A 655 -34.73 25.98 33.51
CA ASN A 655 -33.87 24.79 33.38
C ASN A 655 -34.16 23.92 32.15
N TYR A 656 -34.62 24.52 31.04
CA TYR A 656 -34.68 23.79 29.77
C TYR A 656 -33.25 23.49 29.30
N ALA A 657 -32.92 22.20 29.21
CA ALA A 657 -31.62 21.76 28.71
C ALA A 657 -31.49 22.09 27.20
N PRO A 658 -30.27 22.45 26.72
CA PRO A 658 -29.96 22.43 25.28
C PRO A 658 -30.26 21.07 24.68
N ASP A 659 -30.49 20.99 23.35
CA ASP A 659 -30.93 19.76 22.70
C ASP A 659 -30.03 18.56 23.09
N PRO A 660 -30.54 17.61 23.91
CA PRO A 660 -29.75 16.52 24.45
C PRO A 660 -29.30 15.55 23.34
N LEU A 661 -30.01 15.51 22.21
CA LEU A 661 -29.63 14.69 21.07
C LEU A 661 -28.40 15.27 20.36
N ILE A 662 -28.35 16.58 20.16
CA ILE A 662 -27.17 17.26 19.57
C ILE A 662 -25.97 17.13 20.50
N ALA A 663 -26.18 17.24 21.81
CA ALA A 663 -25.12 17.03 22.80
C ALA A 663 -24.60 15.58 22.80
N TRP A 664 -25.49 14.59 22.57
CA TRP A 664 -25.11 13.19 22.45
C TRP A 664 -24.34 12.91 21.15
N GLU A 665 -24.78 13.44 20.01
CA GLU A 665 -24.12 13.21 18.72
C GLU A 665 -22.76 13.89 18.59
N LYS A 666 -22.47 14.86 19.47
CA LYS A 666 -21.13 15.49 19.58
C LYS A 666 -20.16 14.73 20.47
N LYS A 667 -20.65 13.81 21.31
CA LYS A 667 -19.83 12.92 22.15
C LYS A 667 -19.47 11.67 21.36
#